data_AF-A0A954S9E4-F1
#
_entry.id   AF-A0A954S9E4-F1
#
_cell.length_a   1.000
_cell.length_b   1.000
_cell.length_c   1.000
_cell.angle_alpha   90.00
_cell.angle_beta   90.00
_cell.angle_gamma   90.00
#
_symmetry.space_group_name_H-M   'P 1'
#
loop_
_entity.id
_entity.type
_entity.pdbx_description
1 polymer ?
#
loop_
_entity_poly.entity_id
_entity_poly.type
_entity_poly.pdbx_seq_one_letter_code
_entity_poly.pdbx_strand_id
1 'polypeptide(L)'
;MLKAGTHPSWRISTLILVSLSLSIGWGVRGNFGHEYGAMLPGVLAGIAACLMSGREDWRQRVPYFGFFGALGWGFGGSFSYMKVVGYTHSGHLPSVLFGFFGLFLGSFLWAALGGACTAYAAAEDRDRLADLFKPLCWVLVAWAAFYFFWDRVMNLEPVVQFTGGRVSIIVEKGLERELRQNDPFYWLDTDWVQALFALVAICAFDLWDRRSRDIGLLPLYAVFGGAVGWGVQWVLGKIGLLTVVLPWFVRVQGDLTINNPDTGLPFDPANMVTNWPTIFFAHSEYVGLFFGLTLGIAIYFARYGKWRSGSSLLLHMALGWFVVFLLCPVLLGIRVTPPRNDNWAGGLGVFLGILLYVWRNNLLPVAVASVVCGTIGGLGIAFTQCLKLLLVAPGNPNRLADLPTEVRDPIVERWAHWQSANWHSIVIEQGVGLLYGLGLAVAMAMLATRLRPVQQVSPERRWTQVFSVAFLMTVLLYLSMIKNVTEWTKERSGGFRMVAESMKMPLIESIELSARSWFQLGFLLYSICIIVLLVVHTRRKLAIVPATWLGKGQLLYLTLLWIIIVFNFEKALGGFTESRLATEGVLFVNAVIATFMIIFFAREQDSAAMAISTDDYRPLFRRSLVAMLTAVAVATFAFTGIVRMVYGDHFAGHAGNQRRFGAEADWRLRPVLRDVDHR
;
A
#
# COMPACT_ATOMS: atom_id res chain seq x y z
N MET A 1 -42.45 -22.94 6.73
CA MET A 1 -40.99 -23.08 6.87
C MET A 1 -40.34 -22.83 5.51
N LEU A 2 -39.94 -21.60 5.22
CA LEU A 2 -39.16 -21.29 4.00
C LEU A 2 -37.77 -21.92 4.16
N LYS A 3 -37.33 -22.72 3.18
CA LYS A 3 -35.94 -23.20 3.08
C LYS A 3 -35.02 -22.01 3.35
N ALA A 4 -34.15 -22.10 4.37
CA ALA A 4 -33.22 -21.04 4.70
C ALA A 4 -32.33 -20.77 3.47
N GLY A 5 -32.64 -19.71 2.73
CA GLY A 5 -31.88 -19.32 1.55
C GLY A 5 -30.46 -18.88 1.96
N THR A 6 -29.50 -19.08 1.07
CA THR A 6 -28.13 -18.57 1.26
C THR A 6 -28.17 -17.07 1.55
N HIS A 7 -27.57 -16.66 2.67
CA HIS A 7 -27.48 -15.24 3.05
C HIS A 7 -26.87 -14.42 1.88
N PRO A 8 -27.38 -13.21 1.57
CA PRO A 8 -26.96 -12.42 0.39
C PRO A 8 -25.45 -12.28 0.23
N SER A 9 -24.73 -12.06 1.34
CA SER A 9 -23.27 -11.96 1.34
C SER A 9 -22.52 -13.22 0.87
N TRP A 10 -23.13 -14.41 0.99
CA TRP A 10 -22.54 -15.70 0.58
C TRP A 10 -23.02 -16.16 -0.81
N ARG A 11 -23.87 -15.38 -1.49
CA ARG A 11 -24.27 -15.70 -2.86
C ARG A 11 -23.06 -15.65 -3.78
N ILE A 12 -23.04 -16.54 -4.77
CA ILE A 12 -21.99 -16.58 -5.79
C ILE A 12 -21.86 -15.23 -6.50
N SER A 13 -22.99 -14.56 -6.80
CA SER A 13 -22.99 -13.22 -7.39
C SER A 13 -22.25 -12.18 -6.53
N THR A 14 -22.39 -12.24 -5.21
CA THR A 14 -21.66 -11.36 -4.28
C THR A 14 -20.17 -11.64 -4.30
N LEU A 15 -19.78 -12.91 -4.18
CA LEU A 15 -18.38 -13.32 -4.19
C LEU A 15 -17.70 -12.92 -5.50
N ILE A 16 -18.35 -13.14 -6.64
CA ILE A 16 -17.84 -12.77 -7.96
C ILE A 16 -17.75 -11.25 -8.09
N LEU A 17 -18.79 -10.49 -7.74
CA LEU A 17 -18.77 -9.04 -7.92
C LEU A 17 -17.67 -8.38 -7.09
N VAL A 18 -17.53 -8.72 -5.81
CA VAL A 18 -16.48 -8.15 -4.96
C VAL A 18 -15.08 -8.55 -5.47
N SER A 19 -14.90 -9.80 -5.92
CA SER A 19 -13.67 -10.28 -6.54
C SER A 19 -13.33 -9.48 -7.80
N LEU A 20 -14.32 -9.29 -8.67
CA LEU A 20 -14.18 -8.57 -9.94
C LEU A 20 -13.90 -7.08 -9.72
N SER A 21 -14.61 -6.43 -8.80
CA SER A 21 -14.38 -5.04 -8.41
C SER A 21 -12.94 -4.80 -7.97
N LEU A 22 -12.40 -5.72 -7.16
CA LEU A 22 -11.03 -5.63 -6.70
C LEU A 22 -10.05 -5.90 -7.84
N SER A 23 -10.28 -6.94 -8.64
CA SER A 23 -9.44 -7.26 -9.81
C SER A 23 -9.33 -6.11 -10.81
N ILE A 24 -10.44 -5.42 -11.10
CA ILE A 24 -10.45 -4.25 -11.99
C ILE A 24 -9.52 -3.17 -11.43
N GLY A 25 -9.73 -2.79 -10.17
CA GLY A 25 -8.88 -1.77 -9.53
C GLY A 25 -7.41 -2.21 -9.42
N TRP A 26 -7.15 -3.51 -9.26
CA TRP A 26 -5.79 -4.05 -9.17
C TRP A 26 -5.06 -4.04 -10.52
N GLY A 27 -5.75 -4.41 -11.60
CA GLY A 27 -5.20 -4.32 -12.95
C GLY A 27 -4.84 -2.88 -13.30
N VAL A 28 -5.72 -1.92 -12.96
CA VAL A 28 -5.43 -0.48 -13.10
C VAL A 28 -4.25 -0.07 -12.22
N ARG A 29 -4.20 -0.51 -10.95
CA ARG A 29 -3.06 -0.26 -10.06
C ARG A 29 -1.73 -0.66 -10.70
N GLY A 30 -1.68 -1.76 -11.45
CA GLY A 30 -0.48 -2.18 -12.19
C GLY A 30 0.03 -1.11 -13.17
N ASN A 31 -0.86 -0.33 -13.78
CA ASN A 31 -0.51 0.78 -14.66
C ASN A 31 -0.10 2.04 -13.88
N PHE A 32 -0.73 2.35 -12.75
CA PHE A 32 -0.52 3.62 -12.04
C PHE A 32 0.55 3.54 -10.93
N GLY A 33 0.81 2.35 -10.36
CA GLY A 33 1.81 2.07 -9.34
C GLY A 33 1.58 2.72 -7.96
N HIS A 34 2.27 2.21 -6.95
CA HIS A 34 2.36 2.71 -5.55
C HIS A 34 1.06 2.64 -4.73
N GLU A 35 1.09 3.30 -3.56
CA GLU A 35 0.04 3.39 -2.53
C GLU A 35 -1.29 3.89 -3.08
N TYR A 36 -1.29 5.02 -3.80
CA TYR A 36 -2.51 5.64 -4.30
C TYR A 36 -3.24 4.78 -5.33
N GLY A 37 -2.50 4.07 -6.20
CA GLY A 37 -3.10 3.14 -7.14
C GLY A 37 -3.79 1.97 -6.42
N ALA A 38 -3.25 1.53 -5.29
CA ALA A 38 -3.82 0.45 -4.47
C ALA A 38 -5.08 0.87 -3.70
N MET A 39 -5.40 2.16 -3.63
CA MET A 39 -6.63 2.65 -3.03
C MET A 39 -7.86 2.40 -3.94
N LEU A 40 -7.68 2.39 -5.27
CA LEU A 40 -8.73 2.13 -6.26
C LEU A 40 -9.41 0.75 -6.13
N PRO A 41 -8.69 -0.38 -6.02
CA PRO A 41 -9.33 -1.68 -5.79
C PRO A 41 -10.09 -1.71 -4.47
N GLY A 42 -9.54 -1.08 -3.42
CA GLY A 42 -10.17 -1.00 -2.12
C GLY A 42 -11.50 -0.26 -2.12
N VAL A 43 -11.60 0.87 -2.85
CA VAL A 43 -12.86 1.63 -2.94
C VAL A 43 -13.96 0.82 -3.63
N LEU A 44 -13.65 0.21 -4.78
CA LEU A 44 -14.63 -0.53 -5.57
C LEU A 44 -15.10 -1.77 -4.81
N ALA A 45 -14.17 -2.57 -4.29
CA ALA A 45 -14.49 -3.81 -3.58
C ALA A 45 -15.20 -3.54 -2.24
N GLY A 46 -14.81 -2.49 -1.51
CA GLY A 46 -15.47 -2.08 -0.26
C GLY A 46 -16.92 -1.67 -0.48
N ILE A 47 -17.20 -0.86 -1.52
CA ILE A 47 -18.57 -0.48 -1.88
C ILE A 47 -19.37 -1.70 -2.34
N ALA A 48 -18.80 -2.55 -3.20
CA ALA A 48 -19.48 -3.76 -3.66
C ALA A 48 -19.85 -4.69 -2.50
N ALA A 49 -18.93 -4.95 -1.56
CA ALA A 49 -19.17 -5.79 -0.40
C ALA A 49 -20.26 -5.19 0.52
N CYS A 50 -20.27 -3.87 0.67
CA CYS A 50 -21.30 -3.15 1.41
C CYS A 50 -22.69 -3.32 0.78
N LEU A 51 -22.83 -3.10 -0.52
CA LEU A 51 -24.12 -3.11 -1.21
C LEU A 51 -24.72 -4.52 -1.34
N MET A 52 -23.86 -5.52 -1.56
CA MET A 52 -24.23 -6.92 -1.72
C MET A 52 -24.43 -7.68 -0.39
N SER A 53 -24.14 -7.03 0.74
CA SER A 53 -24.23 -7.65 2.07
C SER A 53 -25.66 -8.08 2.46
N GLY A 54 -26.68 -7.43 1.90
CA GLY A 54 -28.07 -7.56 2.34
C GLY A 54 -28.37 -6.89 3.69
N ARG A 55 -27.47 -5.98 4.13
CA ARG A 55 -27.53 -5.27 5.41
C ARG A 55 -27.74 -3.79 5.21
N GLU A 56 -28.89 -3.28 5.64
CA GLU A 56 -29.21 -1.87 5.50
C GLU A 56 -28.36 -0.99 6.44
N ASP A 57 -28.01 -1.48 7.63
CA ASP A 57 -27.10 -0.78 8.54
C ASP A 57 -25.69 -0.58 7.94
N TRP A 58 -25.28 -1.46 7.03
CA TRP A 58 -24.04 -1.30 6.26
C TRP A 58 -24.23 -0.37 5.07
N ARG A 59 -25.33 -0.50 4.30
CA ARG A 59 -25.62 0.37 3.15
C ARG A 59 -25.65 1.85 3.53
N GLN A 60 -26.16 2.18 4.72
CA GLN A 60 -26.13 3.53 5.29
C GLN A 60 -24.71 4.10 5.52
N ARG A 61 -23.71 3.22 5.51
CA ARG A 61 -22.29 3.50 5.70
C ARG A 61 -21.49 3.35 4.40
N VAL A 62 -22.13 3.25 3.24
CA VAL A 62 -21.42 3.05 1.97
C VAL A 62 -20.28 4.04 1.70
N PRO A 63 -20.35 5.34 2.07
CA PRO A 63 -19.19 6.23 1.91
C PRO A 63 -17.99 5.79 2.77
N TYR A 64 -18.24 5.28 3.97
CA TYR A 64 -17.19 4.79 4.86
C TYR A 64 -16.57 3.50 4.36
N PHE A 65 -17.37 2.57 3.82
CA PHE A 65 -16.84 1.36 3.20
C PHE A 65 -15.91 1.68 2.03
N GLY A 66 -16.28 2.63 1.17
CA GLY A 66 -15.39 3.11 0.11
C GLY A 66 -14.12 3.75 0.67
N PHE A 67 -14.26 4.69 1.62
CA PHE A 67 -13.14 5.45 2.18
C PHE A 67 -12.14 4.59 2.96
N PHE A 68 -12.60 3.77 3.90
CA PHE A 68 -11.73 2.87 4.66
C PHE A 68 -11.22 1.71 3.82
N GLY A 69 -11.99 1.24 2.83
CA GLY A 69 -11.50 0.30 1.82
C GLY A 69 -10.32 0.88 1.05
N ALA A 70 -10.44 2.13 0.58
CA ALA A 70 -9.37 2.84 -0.09
C ALA A 70 -8.11 2.97 0.79
N LEU A 71 -8.25 3.44 2.05
CA LEU A 71 -7.11 3.59 2.96
C LEU A 71 -6.42 2.26 3.28
N GLY A 72 -7.18 1.21 3.61
CA GLY A 72 -6.61 -0.07 4.01
C GLY A 72 -5.77 -0.74 2.92
N TRP A 73 -6.27 -0.71 1.68
CA TRP A 73 -5.52 -1.24 0.53
C TRP A 73 -4.38 -0.31 0.08
N GLY A 74 -4.48 0.99 0.36
CA GLY A 74 -3.41 1.96 0.12
C GLY A 74 -2.12 1.65 0.90
N PHE A 75 -2.23 1.28 2.18
CA PHE A 75 -1.07 1.02 3.05
C PHE A 75 -0.11 -0.06 2.53
N GLY A 76 -0.62 -1.11 1.86
CA GLY A 76 0.25 -2.16 1.32
C GLY A 76 0.89 -1.81 -0.02
N GLY A 77 0.50 -0.69 -0.65
CA GLY A 77 0.99 -0.29 -1.97
C GLY A 77 2.46 0.14 -2.01
N SER A 78 3.10 0.30 -0.84
CA SER A 78 4.52 0.59 -0.70
C SER A 78 5.40 -0.64 -0.47
N PHE A 79 4.82 -1.85 -0.42
CA PHE A 79 5.59 -3.08 -0.30
C PHE A 79 6.20 -3.48 -1.65
N SER A 80 7.51 -3.73 -1.66
CA SER A 80 8.17 -4.31 -2.83
C SER A 80 7.97 -5.83 -2.84
N TYR A 81 7.57 -6.39 -3.99
CA TYR A 81 7.42 -7.86 -4.16
C TYR A 81 8.15 -8.39 -5.40
N MET A 82 8.56 -7.54 -6.34
CA MET A 82 9.25 -7.97 -7.57
C MET A 82 10.54 -8.75 -7.31
N LYS A 83 11.31 -8.38 -6.26
CA LYS A 83 12.50 -9.15 -5.86
C LYS A 83 12.14 -10.56 -5.39
N VAL A 84 11.06 -10.67 -4.63
CA VAL A 84 10.59 -11.96 -4.13
C VAL A 84 10.00 -12.83 -5.24
N VAL A 85 9.31 -12.21 -6.22
CA VAL A 85 8.94 -12.87 -7.48
C VAL A 85 10.20 -13.42 -8.14
N GLY A 86 11.25 -12.61 -8.33
CA GLY A 86 12.52 -13.07 -8.90
C GLY A 86 13.12 -14.31 -8.22
N TYR A 87 13.06 -14.39 -6.89
CA TYR A 87 13.54 -15.57 -6.15
C TYR A 87 12.79 -16.86 -6.51
N THR A 88 11.48 -16.79 -6.77
CA THR A 88 10.68 -17.97 -7.21
C THR A 88 11.03 -18.47 -8.60
N HIS A 89 11.65 -17.63 -9.43
CA HIS A 89 12.10 -18.02 -10.77
C HIS A 89 13.51 -18.66 -10.75
N SER A 90 14.25 -18.54 -9.65
CA SER A 90 15.62 -19.03 -9.57
C SER A 90 15.71 -20.56 -9.57
N GLY A 91 16.83 -21.09 -10.02
CA GLY A 91 17.16 -22.51 -9.86
C GLY A 91 17.58 -22.90 -8.43
N HIS A 92 17.76 -21.93 -7.53
CA HIS A 92 18.32 -22.14 -6.20
C HIS A 92 17.23 -22.44 -5.16
N LEU A 93 17.12 -23.69 -4.72
CA LEU A 93 16.04 -24.16 -3.83
C LEU A 93 15.79 -23.27 -2.59
N PRO A 94 16.80 -22.86 -1.79
CA PRO A 94 16.57 -21.97 -0.66
C PRO A 94 15.98 -20.61 -1.06
N SER A 95 16.34 -20.09 -2.24
CA SER A 95 15.78 -18.85 -2.76
C SER A 95 14.33 -19.03 -3.20
N VAL A 96 13.99 -20.12 -3.89
CA VAL A 96 12.61 -20.42 -4.31
C VAL A 96 11.69 -20.57 -3.10
N LEU A 97 12.12 -21.33 -2.09
CA LEU A 97 11.39 -21.55 -0.85
C LEU A 97 11.12 -20.21 -0.14
N PHE A 98 12.15 -19.38 0.01
CA PHE A 98 12.00 -18.05 0.58
C PHE A 98 11.16 -17.11 -0.30
N GLY A 99 11.21 -17.29 -1.62
CA GLY A 99 10.38 -16.57 -2.58
C GLY A 99 8.89 -16.78 -2.29
N PHE A 100 8.43 -18.03 -2.18
CA PHE A 100 7.03 -18.29 -1.87
C PHE A 100 6.62 -17.84 -0.46
N PHE A 101 7.50 -18.01 0.53
CA PHE A 101 7.27 -17.48 1.88
C PHE A 101 7.13 -15.94 1.89
N GLY A 102 8.07 -15.24 1.26
CA GLY A 102 8.08 -13.78 1.22
C GLY A 102 6.90 -13.21 0.43
N LEU A 103 6.47 -13.88 -0.65
CA LEU A 103 5.28 -13.51 -1.40
C LEU A 103 4.03 -13.67 -0.55
N PHE A 104 3.90 -14.82 0.14
CA PHE A 104 2.80 -15.03 1.08
C PHE A 104 2.79 -13.93 2.14
N LEU A 105 3.93 -13.63 2.77
CA LEU A 105 4.03 -12.65 3.85
C LEU A 105 3.63 -11.24 3.39
N GLY A 106 4.21 -10.76 2.28
CA GLY A 106 3.92 -9.42 1.76
C GLY A 106 2.44 -9.26 1.38
N SER A 107 1.88 -10.25 0.68
CA SER A 107 0.48 -10.22 0.28
C SER A 107 -0.50 -10.48 1.42
N PHE A 108 -0.10 -11.27 2.42
CA PHE A 108 -0.85 -11.42 3.66
C PHE A 108 -1.00 -10.06 4.34
N LEU A 109 0.10 -9.35 4.56
CA LEU A 109 0.06 -8.03 5.22
C LEU A 109 -0.80 -7.05 4.43
N TRP A 110 -0.66 -7.03 3.10
CA TRP A 110 -1.44 -6.13 2.26
C TRP A 110 -2.94 -6.39 2.36
N ALA A 111 -3.37 -7.63 2.12
CA ALA A 111 -4.78 -7.98 2.18
C ALA A 111 -5.33 -7.94 3.62
N ALA A 112 -4.50 -8.18 4.64
CA ALA A 112 -4.89 -8.07 6.03
C ALA A 112 -5.24 -6.62 6.41
N LEU A 113 -4.43 -5.64 5.99
CA LEU A 113 -4.72 -4.22 6.20
C LEU A 113 -5.97 -3.78 5.44
N GLY A 114 -6.13 -4.21 4.18
CA GLY A 114 -7.34 -3.97 3.38
C GLY A 114 -8.61 -4.53 4.03
N GLY A 115 -8.54 -5.77 4.52
CA GLY A 115 -9.62 -6.42 5.25
C GLY A 115 -9.91 -5.75 6.60
N ALA A 116 -8.88 -5.34 7.35
CA ALA A 116 -9.04 -4.67 8.64
C ALA A 116 -9.79 -3.34 8.50
N CYS A 117 -9.35 -2.45 7.61
CA CYS A 117 -9.99 -1.14 7.46
C CYS A 117 -11.42 -1.26 6.90
N THR A 118 -11.65 -2.15 5.93
CA THR A 118 -13.03 -2.39 5.42
C THR A 118 -13.94 -2.95 6.51
N ALA A 119 -13.46 -3.91 7.31
CA ALA A 119 -14.19 -4.46 8.44
C ALA A 119 -14.42 -3.44 9.57
N TYR A 120 -13.50 -2.49 9.75
CA TYR A 120 -13.64 -1.41 10.74
C TYR A 120 -14.89 -0.57 10.47
N ALA A 121 -15.16 -0.22 9.20
CA ALA A 121 -16.39 0.50 8.82
C ALA A 121 -17.67 -0.29 9.14
N ALA A 122 -17.59 -1.62 9.09
CA ALA A 122 -18.71 -2.53 9.37
C ALA A 122 -18.95 -2.76 10.87
N ALA A 123 -17.87 -2.90 11.65
CA ALA A 123 -17.92 -3.37 13.04
C ALA A 123 -17.94 -2.26 14.09
N GLU A 124 -17.35 -1.09 13.80
CA GLU A 124 -17.20 -0.02 14.77
C GLU A 124 -18.49 0.82 14.91
N ASP A 125 -18.67 1.42 16.08
CA ASP A 125 -19.77 2.33 16.35
C ASP A 125 -19.68 3.62 15.54
N ARG A 126 -20.83 4.17 15.19
CA ARG A 126 -20.91 5.36 14.32
C ARG A 126 -20.17 6.57 14.90
N ASP A 127 -20.26 6.77 16.21
CA ASP A 127 -19.60 7.90 16.88
C ASP A 127 -18.08 7.74 16.89
N ARG A 128 -17.58 6.53 17.17
CA ARG A 128 -16.14 6.23 17.16
C ARG A 128 -15.55 6.31 15.74
N LEU A 129 -16.30 5.83 14.74
CA LEU A 129 -15.94 6.03 13.33
C LEU A 129 -15.83 7.52 12.99
N ALA A 130 -16.81 8.32 13.40
CA ALA A 130 -16.82 9.74 13.08
C ALA A 130 -15.78 10.55 13.87
N ASP A 131 -15.45 10.13 15.09
CA ASP A 131 -14.40 10.75 15.90
C ASP A 131 -13.01 10.63 15.24
N LEU A 132 -12.74 9.50 14.57
CA LEU A 132 -11.48 9.25 13.85
C LEU A 132 -11.19 10.27 12.74
N PHE A 133 -12.22 10.90 12.15
CA PHE A 133 -12.01 11.82 11.04
C PHE A 133 -11.23 13.07 11.43
N LYS A 134 -11.40 13.58 12.66
CA LYS A 134 -10.66 14.76 13.11
C LYS A 134 -9.14 14.54 13.13
N PRO A 135 -8.59 13.56 13.88
CA PRO A 135 -7.15 13.30 13.84
C PRO A 135 -6.68 12.86 12.46
N LEU A 136 -7.50 12.14 11.70
CA LEU A 136 -7.16 11.77 10.33
C LEU A 136 -7.01 13.00 9.42
N CYS A 137 -7.85 14.02 9.54
CA CYS A 137 -7.69 15.28 8.81
C CYS A 137 -6.35 15.96 9.16
N TRP A 138 -5.90 15.90 10.40
CA TRP A 138 -4.58 16.43 10.77
C TRP A 138 -3.44 15.68 10.07
N VAL A 139 -3.51 14.35 10.02
CA VAL A 139 -2.55 13.52 9.27
C VAL A 139 -2.61 13.85 7.78
N LEU A 140 -3.80 13.92 7.19
CA LEU A 140 -3.97 14.23 5.76
C LEU A 140 -3.48 15.64 5.40
N VAL A 141 -3.69 16.63 6.28
CA VAL A 141 -3.14 17.98 6.10
C VAL A 141 -1.61 17.96 6.20
N ALA A 142 -1.04 17.24 7.16
CA ALA A 142 0.41 17.09 7.28
C ALA A 142 1.02 16.40 6.05
N TRP A 143 0.38 15.36 5.53
CA TRP A 143 0.79 14.68 4.30
C TRP A 143 0.57 15.52 3.05
N ALA A 144 -0.49 16.32 2.98
CA ALA A 144 -0.68 17.27 1.89
C ALA A 144 0.41 18.35 1.91
N ALA A 145 0.76 18.85 3.10
CA ALA A 145 1.85 19.80 3.25
C ALA A 145 3.19 19.18 2.84
N PHE A 146 3.46 17.93 3.25
CA PHE A 146 4.60 17.15 2.78
C PHE A 146 4.60 17.03 1.25
N TYR A 147 3.50 16.62 0.64
CA TYR A 147 3.40 16.43 -0.81
C TYR A 147 3.63 17.72 -1.62
N PHE A 148 3.08 18.87 -1.19
CA PHE A 148 3.16 20.11 -1.96
C PHE A 148 4.38 20.99 -1.63
N PHE A 149 4.94 20.92 -0.42
CA PHE A 149 5.94 21.88 0.04
C PHE A 149 7.30 21.25 0.39
N TRP A 150 7.40 19.94 0.63
CA TRP A 150 8.63 19.32 1.12
C TRP A 150 9.83 19.57 0.21
N ASP A 151 9.71 19.29 -1.09
CA ASP A 151 10.78 19.51 -2.08
C ASP A 151 11.25 20.98 -2.09
N ARG A 152 10.30 21.92 -2.04
CA ARG A 152 10.59 23.37 -2.10
C ARG A 152 11.27 23.86 -0.84
N VAL A 153 10.85 23.38 0.33
CA VAL A 153 11.38 23.80 1.63
C VAL A 153 12.74 23.14 1.89
N MET A 154 12.87 21.85 1.61
CA MET A 154 14.11 21.10 1.86
C MET A 154 15.24 21.44 0.90
N ASN A 155 14.92 21.95 -0.30
CA ASN A 155 15.92 22.39 -1.27
C ASN A 155 16.23 23.91 -1.22
N LEU A 156 15.83 24.60 -0.14
CA LEU A 156 16.35 25.95 0.14
C LEU A 156 17.84 25.85 0.49
N GLU A 157 18.67 26.77 -0.02
CA GLU A 157 20.14 26.71 0.13
C GLU A 157 20.62 26.47 1.58
N PRO A 158 20.11 27.17 2.61
CA PRO A 158 20.53 26.92 3.99
C PRO A 158 20.15 25.51 4.48
N VAL A 159 19.04 24.97 4.00
CA VAL A 159 18.55 23.64 4.38
C VAL A 159 19.37 22.56 3.69
N VAL A 160 19.71 22.71 2.40
CA VAL A 160 20.58 21.78 1.68
C VAL A 160 21.96 21.67 2.33
N GLN A 161 22.54 22.81 2.72
CA GLN A 161 23.80 22.84 3.45
C GLN A 161 23.70 22.11 4.79
N PHE A 162 22.59 22.28 5.50
CA PHE A 162 22.32 21.56 6.74
C PHE A 162 22.11 20.06 6.49
N THR A 163 21.25 19.65 5.57
CA THR A 163 20.94 18.23 5.33
C THR A 163 22.08 17.47 4.66
N GLY A 164 23.07 18.17 4.10
CA GLY A 164 24.22 17.57 3.42
C GLY A 164 23.88 17.05 2.02
N GLY A 165 22.78 17.51 1.43
CA GLY A 165 22.32 17.06 0.11
C GLY A 165 20.93 17.55 -0.24
N ARG A 166 20.63 17.55 -1.55
CA ARG A 166 19.29 17.83 -2.06
C ARG A 166 18.36 16.67 -1.77
N VAL A 167 17.10 17.01 -1.52
CA VAL A 167 16.03 16.08 -1.21
C VAL A 167 15.12 15.99 -2.42
N SER A 168 14.59 14.82 -2.72
CA SER A 168 13.68 14.60 -3.86
C SER A 168 12.45 13.86 -3.38
N ILE A 169 11.25 14.41 -3.60
CA ILE A 169 10.01 13.66 -3.30
C ILE A 169 9.95 12.44 -4.24
N ILE A 170 9.91 11.25 -3.63
CA ILE A 170 9.85 9.91 -4.23
C ILE A 170 8.77 9.73 -5.32
N VAL A 171 7.79 10.65 -5.42
CA VAL A 171 6.52 10.33 -6.09
C VAL A 171 6.50 10.59 -7.60
N GLU A 172 7.23 11.54 -8.20
CA GLU A 172 6.77 11.97 -9.55
C GLU A 172 7.78 12.55 -10.56
N LYS A 173 9.06 12.68 -10.24
CA LYS A 173 10.05 13.05 -11.27
C LYS A 173 10.67 11.80 -11.87
N GLY A 174 10.18 11.39 -13.04
CA GLY A 174 10.84 10.39 -13.88
C GLY A 174 12.27 10.74 -14.31
N LEU A 175 12.78 11.91 -13.90
CA LEU A 175 14.13 12.43 -14.17
C LEU A 175 15.10 12.37 -12.96
N GLU A 176 14.63 12.16 -11.73
CA GLU A 176 15.50 12.17 -10.52
C GLU A 176 15.55 10.81 -9.80
N ARG A 177 14.96 9.76 -10.37
CA ARG A 177 14.99 8.40 -9.79
C ARG A 177 16.39 7.79 -9.69
N GLU A 178 17.35 8.37 -10.40
CA GLU A 178 18.63 7.75 -10.69
C GLU A 178 19.49 7.62 -9.41
N LEU A 179 19.38 8.52 -8.41
CA LEU A 179 20.21 8.47 -7.19
C LEU A 179 19.45 8.69 -5.86
N ARG A 180 18.28 8.08 -5.67
CA ARG A 180 17.44 8.25 -4.46
C ARG A 180 18.15 7.93 -3.14
N GLN A 181 19.15 7.05 -3.16
CA GLN A 181 19.95 6.66 -2.01
C GLN A 181 20.87 7.79 -1.50
N ASN A 182 21.02 8.86 -2.29
CA ASN A 182 21.73 10.07 -1.88
C ASN A 182 20.84 11.07 -1.15
N ASP A 183 19.53 10.84 -1.08
CA ASP A 183 18.65 11.65 -0.25
C ASP A 183 19.10 11.57 1.23
N PRO A 184 19.30 12.71 1.92
CA PRO A 184 19.62 12.77 3.35
C PRO A 184 18.67 11.97 4.25
N PHE A 185 17.42 11.81 3.83
CA PHE A 185 16.39 11.07 4.53
C PHE A 185 16.20 9.65 3.98
N TYR A 186 17.06 9.17 3.08
CA TYR A 186 17.01 7.78 2.62
C TYR A 186 17.24 6.82 3.79
N TRP A 187 16.27 5.94 4.06
CA TRP A 187 16.40 4.91 5.09
C TRP A 187 15.79 3.60 4.64
N LEU A 188 16.65 2.69 4.16
CA LEU A 188 16.28 1.36 3.64
C LEU A 188 15.11 1.39 2.65
N ASP A 189 15.02 2.49 1.88
CA ASP A 189 13.99 2.75 0.88
C ASP A 189 12.55 2.67 1.46
N THR A 190 12.31 3.22 2.65
CA THR A 190 11.03 3.16 3.37
C THR A 190 10.30 4.50 3.50
N ASP A 191 9.00 4.46 3.79
CA ASP A 191 8.13 5.65 3.97
C ASP A 191 8.16 6.20 5.42
N TRP A 192 9.32 6.15 6.07
CA TRP A 192 9.47 6.54 7.47
C TRP A 192 9.20 8.02 7.71
N VAL A 193 9.49 8.88 6.72
CA VAL A 193 9.22 10.32 6.82
C VAL A 193 7.71 10.55 6.86
N GLN A 194 6.93 9.89 6.01
CA GLN A 194 5.48 9.96 6.00
C GLN A 194 4.90 9.42 7.33
N ALA A 195 5.44 8.31 7.84
CA ALA A 195 5.07 7.77 9.15
C ALA A 195 5.41 8.75 10.30
N LEU A 196 6.54 9.45 10.23
CA LEU A 196 6.94 10.46 11.21
C LEU A 196 5.99 11.66 11.18
N PHE A 197 5.66 12.17 10.00
CA PHE A 197 4.69 13.27 9.85
C PHE A 197 3.30 12.88 10.38
N ALA A 198 2.87 11.63 10.16
CA ALA A 198 1.63 11.12 10.75
C ALA A 198 1.71 11.11 12.28
N LEU A 199 2.80 10.60 12.86
CA LEU A 199 2.99 10.57 14.31
C LEU A 199 3.00 11.98 14.92
N VAL A 200 3.74 12.91 14.30
CA VAL A 200 3.81 14.33 14.73
C VAL A 200 2.44 14.98 14.64
N ALA A 201 1.69 14.75 13.55
CA ALA A 201 0.33 15.29 13.38
C ALA A 201 -0.63 14.77 14.46
N ILE A 202 -0.53 13.49 14.83
CA ILE A 202 -1.35 12.88 15.89
C ILE A 202 -0.97 13.46 17.27
N CYS A 203 0.32 13.64 17.53
CA CYS A 203 0.82 14.30 18.74
C CYS A 203 0.31 15.75 18.83
N ALA A 204 0.40 16.51 17.73
CA ALA A 204 -0.09 17.88 17.65
C ALA A 204 -1.62 17.95 17.84
N PHE A 205 -2.36 17.02 17.23
CA PHE A 205 -3.80 16.89 17.44
C PHE A 205 -4.13 16.63 18.91
N ASP A 206 -3.42 15.72 19.58
CA ASP A 206 -3.69 15.42 20.99
C ASP A 206 -3.42 16.63 21.90
N LEU A 207 -2.38 17.43 21.63
CA LEU A 207 -2.14 18.70 22.33
C LEU A 207 -3.31 19.69 22.10
N TRP A 208 -3.74 19.83 20.84
CA TRP A 208 -4.84 20.73 20.46
C TRP A 208 -6.18 20.31 21.06
N ASP A 209 -6.48 19.01 21.09
CA ASP A 209 -7.73 18.47 21.62
C ASP A 209 -7.81 18.61 23.14
N ARG A 210 -6.69 18.40 23.83
CA ARG A 210 -6.64 18.49 25.29
C ARG A 210 -6.73 19.92 25.84
N ARG A 211 -6.18 20.91 25.11
CA ARG A 211 -6.06 22.32 25.54
C ARG A 211 -5.57 22.47 27.00
N SER A 212 -4.64 21.62 27.46
CA SER A 212 -4.21 21.60 28.86
C SER A 212 -3.11 22.62 29.15
N ARG A 213 -2.94 22.99 30.42
CA ARG A 213 -1.83 23.84 30.89
C ARG A 213 -0.47 23.15 30.79
N ASP A 214 -0.45 21.82 30.78
CA ASP A 214 0.76 21.01 30.75
C ASP A 214 1.52 21.07 29.42
N ILE A 215 0.94 21.68 28.37
CA ILE A 215 1.58 21.86 27.06
C ILE A 215 2.93 22.60 27.19
N GLY A 216 3.04 23.54 28.13
CA GLY A 216 4.30 24.24 28.43
C GLY A 216 5.41 23.34 28.98
N LEU A 217 5.10 22.13 29.44
CA LEU A 217 6.10 21.15 29.88
C LEU A 217 6.74 20.41 28.71
N LEU A 218 6.10 20.34 27.53
CA LEU A 218 6.65 19.59 26.39
C LEU A 218 8.05 20.09 25.98
N PRO A 219 8.29 21.40 25.81
CA PRO A 219 9.65 21.90 25.54
C PRO A 219 10.64 21.57 26.65
N LEU A 220 10.22 21.59 27.92
CA LEU A 220 11.10 21.25 29.05
C LEU A 220 11.54 19.78 28.99
N TYR A 221 10.61 18.85 28.75
CA TYR A 221 10.93 17.44 28.58
C TYR A 221 11.80 17.20 27.35
N ALA A 222 11.53 17.88 26.24
CA ALA A 222 12.32 17.78 25.01
C ALA A 222 13.77 18.28 25.21
N VAL A 223 13.94 19.46 25.82
CA VAL A 223 15.26 20.05 26.12
C VAL A 223 16.01 19.21 27.15
N PHE A 224 15.35 18.79 28.22
CA PHE A 224 15.96 17.92 29.24
C PHE A 224 16.40 16.58 28.63
N GLY A 225 15.53 15.94 27.84
CA GLY A 225 15.85 14.72 27.11
C GLY A 225 17.04 14.92 26.17
N GLY A 226 17.05 16.01 25.39
CA GLY A 226 18.15 16.36 24.49
C GLY A 226 19.48 16.60 25.22
N ALA A 227 19.46 17.31 26.35
CA ALA A 227 20.62 17.55 27.19
C ALA A 227 21.18 16.25 27.78
N VAL A 228 20.31 15.36 28.26
CA VAL A 228 20.69 14.03 28.75
C VAL A 228 21.30 13.19 27.61
N GLY A 229 20.65 13.14 26.45
CA GLY A 229 21.12 12.37 25.29
C GLY A 229 22.47 12.87 24.75
N TRP A 230 22.64 14.19 24.65
CA TRP A 230 23.92 14.80 24.32
C TRP A 230 25.00 14.49 25.37
N GLY A 231 24.67 14.61 26.66
CA GLY A 231 25.59 14.30 27.75
C GLY A 231 26.04 12.84 27.74
N VAL A 232 25.12 11.90 27.49
CA VAL A 232 25.43 10.47 27.32
C VAL A 232 26.37 10.26 26.15
N GLN A 233 26.08 10.83 24.97
CA GLN A 233 26.96 10.70 23.81
C GLN A 233 28.36 11.29 24.10
N TRP A 234 28.42 12.45 24.75
CA TRP A 234 29.67 13.12 25.09
C TRP A 234 30.51 12.27 26.06
N VAL A 235 29.90 11.73 27.12
CA VAL A 235 30.59 10.83 28.06
C VAL A 235 31.10 9.58 27.34
N LEU A 236 30.25 8.92 26.55
CA LEU A 236 30.62 7.72 25.78
C LEU A 236 31.77 7.98 24.80
N GLY A 237 31.78 9.16 24.17
CA GLY A 237 32.87 9.59 23.30
C GLY A 237 34.18 9.82 24.07
N LYS A 238 34.12 10.46 25.24
CA LYS A 238 35.30 10.75 26.09
C LYS A 238 35.95 9.49 26.67
N ILE A 239 35.16 8.50 27.06
CA ILE A 239 35.68 7.23 27.58
C ILE A 239 36.06 6.22 26.48
N GLY A 240 35.94 6.60 25.20
CA GLY A 240 36.25 5.74 24.05
C GLY A 240 35.27 4.58 23.83
N LEU A 241 34.16 4.49 24.58
CA LEU A 241 33.18 3.42 24.45
C LEU A 241 32.34 3.58 23.18
N LEU A 242 32.17 4.82 22.69
CA LEU A 242 31.37 5.09 21.49
C LEU A 242 31.92 4.36 20.26
N THR A 243 33.24 4.31 20.07
CA THR A 243 33.87 3.61 18.93
C THR A 243 33.77 2.09 19.04
N VAL A 244 33.63 1.55 20.27
CA VAL A 244 33.43 0.12 20.52
C VAL A 244 31.99 -0.31 20.27
N VAL A 245 31.03 0.54 20.66
CA VAL A 245 29.60 0.21 20.62
C VAL A 245 28.96 0.55 19.28
N LEU A 246 29.40 1.62 18.60
CA LEU A 246 28.80 2.07 17.34
C LEU A 246 28.75 0.97 16.25
N PRO A 247 29.81 0.14 16.05
CA PRO A 247 29.77 -0.97 15.08
C PRO A 247 28.71 -2.04 15.39
N TRP A 248 28.19 -2.11 16.61
CA TRP A 248 27.12 -3.07 16.96
C TRP A 248 25.76 -2.61 16.41
N PHE A 249 25.58 -1.30 16.28
CA PHE A 249 24.34 -0.65 15.84
C PHE A 249 24.36 -0.17 14.40
N VAL A 250 25.54 0.20 13.86
CA VAL A 250 25.69 0.68 12.49
C VAL A 250 26.27 -0.42 11.63
N ARG A 251 25.52 -0.82 10.61
CA ARG A 251 25.89 -1.88 9.67
C ARG A 251 25.76 -1.39 8.23
N VAL A 252 26.82 -1.58 7.47
CA VAL A 252 26.82 -1.38 6.01
C VAL A 252 25.94 -2.44 5.36
N GLN A 253 25.17 -2.04 4.34
CA GLN A 253 24.26 -2.91 3.61
C GLN A 253 24.95 -3.48 2.37
N GLY A 254 25.42 -4.71 2.51
CA GLY A 254 26.08 -5.50 1.46
C GLY A 254 27.10 -6.42 2.10
N ASP A 255 28.01 -6.95 1.28
CA ASP A 255 29.05 -7.86 1.76
C ASP A 255 30.43 -7.28 1.43
N LEU A 256 31.14 -6.81 2.46
CA LEU A 256 32.47 -6.22 2.31
C LEU A 256 33.57 -7.27 2.05
N THR A 257 33.26 -8.56 2.18
CA THR A 257 34.23 -9.65 2.00
C THR A 257 34.41 -10.05 0.53
N ILE A 258 33.58 -9.51 -0.37
CA ILE A 258 33.59 -9.83 -1.79
C ILE A 258 34.03 -8.64 -2.64
N ASN A 259 34.66 -8.95 -3.76
CA ASN A 259 34.97 -7.95 -4.77
C ASN A 259 33.73 -7.65 -5.60
N ASN A 260 33.55 -6.38 -5.94
CA ASN A 260 32.55 -5.92 -6.88
C ASN A 260 32.72 -6.67 -8.21
N PRO A 261 31.70 -7.41 -8.68
CA PRO A 261 31.77 -8.15 -9.93
C PRO A 261 32.07 -7.28 -11.16
N ASP A 262 31.66 -6.01 -11.13
CA ASP A 262 31.78 -5.09 -12.26
C ASP A 262 33.17 -4.45 -12.34
N THR A 263 33.86 -4.25 -11.20
CA THR A 263 35.18 -3.59 -11.15
C THR A 263 36.33 -4.51 -10.74
N GLY A 264 36.04 -5.68 -10.18
CA GLY A 264 37.03 -6.63 -9.64
C GLY A 264 37.69 -6.18 -8.33
N LEU A 265 37.33 -5.01 -7.80
CA LEU A 265 37.87 -4.43 -6.56
C LEU A 265 36.91 -4.61 -5.37
N PRO A 266 37.38 -4.61 -4.12
CA PRO A 266 36.49 -4.59 -2.95
C PRO A 266 35.50 -3.43 -2.99
N PHE A 267 34.27 -3.64 -2.48
CA PHE A 267 33.33 -2.54 -2.31
C PHE A 267 33.87 -1.50 -1.33
N ASP A 268 33.81 -0.22 -1.70
CA ASP A 268 34.12 0.89 -0.81
C ASP A 268 32.99 1.06 0.22
N PRO A 269 33.24 0.85 1.53
CA PRO A 269 32.23 1.04 2.57
C PRO A 269 31.62 2.45 2.58
N ALA A 270 32.35 3.49 2.16
CA ALA A 270 31.86 4.87 2.14
C ALA A 270 30.77 5.09 1.08
N ASN A 271 30.79 4.27 0.03
CA ASN A 271 29.84 4.31 -1.08
C ASN A 271 28.60 3.44 -0.83
N MET A 272 28.59 2.62 0.21
CA MET A 272 27.45 1.75 0.52
C MET A 272 26.46 2.42 1.47
N VAL A 273 25.18 2.06 1.36
CA VAL A 273 24.17 2.52 2.32
C VAL A 273 24.26 1.76 3.64
N THR A 274 23.76 2.36 4.73
CA THR A 274 23.75 1.74 6.07
C THR A 274 22.33 1.43 6.53
N ASN A 275 22.20 0.81 7.70
CA ASN A 275 20.91 0.59 8.37
C ASN A 275 20.36 1.84 9.08
N TRP A 276 20.97 3.02 8.92
CA TRP A 276 20.51 4.30 9.47
C TRP A 276 20.41 5.37 8.38
N PRO A 277 19.57 6.41 8.55
CA PRO A 277 19.49 7.53 7.62
C PRO A 277 20.84 8.23 7.42
N THR A 278 21.13 8.69 6.21
CA THR A 278 22.37 9.38 5.84
C THR A 278 22.56 10.69 6.63
N ILE A 279 21.48 11.40 6.97
CA ILE A 279 21.52 12.61 7.80
C ILE A 279 22.16 12.41 9.18
N PHE A 280 22.08 11.20 9.76
CA PHE A 280 22.73 10.91 11.05
C PHE A 280 24.25 10.82 10.96
N PHE A 281 24.79 10.54 9.76
CA PHE A 281 26.23 10.55 9.53
C PHE A 281 26.74 11.96 9.27
N ALA A 282 25.93 12.80 8.61
CA ALA A 282 26.25 14.21 8.40
C ALA A 282 26.31 15.01 9.72
N HIS A 283 25.51 14.61 10.72
CA HIS A 283 25.41 15.27 12.04
C HIS A 283 25.74 14.31 13.18
N SER A 284 26.78 13.50 13.01
CA SER A 284 27.13 12.42 13.95
C SER A 284 27.30 12.91 15.39
N GLU A 285 27.79 14.14 15.57
CA GLU A 285 28.01 14.82 16.85
C GLU A 285 26.73 15.22 17.59
N TYR A 286 25.57 15.24 16.91
CA TYR A 286 24.28 15.63 17.46
C TYR A 286 23.28 14.46 17.58
N VAL A 287 23.66 13.25 17.19
CA VAL A 287 22.77 12.07 17.19
C VAL A 287 22.16 11.79 18.58
N GLY A 288 22.97 11.86 19.64
CA GLY A 288 22.53 11.70 21.02
C GLY A 288 21.55 12.78 21.45
N LEU A 289 21.75 14.03 21.00
CA LEU A 289 20.80 15.12 21.23
C LEU A 289 19.45 14.81 20.56
N PHE A 290 19.44 14.36 19.30
CA PHE A 290 18.21 14.01 18.60
C PHE A 290 17.44 12.86 19.28
N PHE A 291 18.12 11.76 19.59
CA PHE A 291 17.49 10.64 20.30
C PHE A 291 16.98 11.04 21.68
N GLY A 292 17.77 11.83 22.42
CA GLY A 292 17.38 12.36 23.72
C GLY A 292 16.14 13.23 23.63
N LEU A 293 16.08 14.14 22.65
CA LEU A 293 14.92 15.00 22.41
C LEU A 293 13.67 14.16 22.08
N THR A 294 13.79 13.20 21.16
CA THR A 294 12.68 12.29 20.82
C THR A 294 12.21 11.49 22.03
N LEU A 295 13.12 10.99 22.86
CA LEU A 295 12.80 10.27 24.09
C LEU A 295 12.10 11.17 25.12
N GLY A 296 12.56 12.41 25.29
CA GLY A 296 11.93 13.40 26.15
C GLY A 296 10.49 13.69 25.72
N ILE A 297 10.26 13.90 24.43
CA ILE A 297 8.92 14.06 23.85
C ILE A 297 8.07 12.80 24.11
N ALA A 298 8.62 11.61 23.87
CA ALA A 298 7.92 10.35 24.11
C ALA A 298 7.51 10.18 25.58
N ILE A 299 8.39 10.50 26.53
CA ILE A 299 8.09 10.44 27.98
C ILE A 299 6.97 11.43 28.34
N TYR A 300 7.01 12.65 27.81
CA TYR A 300 5.94 13.61 27.99
C TYR A 300 4.59 13.04 27.52
N PHE A 301 4.53 12.51 26.31
CA PHE A 301 3.29 11.94 25.76
C PHE A 301 2.87 10.64 26.46
N ALA A 302 3.81 9.84 26.97
CA ALA A 302 3.48 8.67 27.79
C ALA A 302 2.83 9.06 29.13
N ARG A 303 3.24 10.18 29.73
CA ARG A 303 2.72 10.66 31.02
C ARG A 303 1.44 11.48 30.90
N TYR A 304 1.34 12.34 29.88
CA TYR A 304 0.27 13.33 29.76
C TYR A 304 -0.67 13.09 28.57
N GLY A 305 -0.30 12.20 27.64
CA GLY A 305 -1.10 11.86 26.46
C GLY A 305 -2.44 11.26 26.84
N LYS A 306 -3.52 11.77 26.25
CA LYS A 306 -4.88 11.25 26.50
C LYS A 306 -5.43 10.49 25.30
N TRP A 307 -4.96 10.80 24.10
CA TRP A 307 -5.27 10.05 22.87
C TRP A 307 -6.78 9.84 22.66
N ARG A 308 -7.55 10.91 22.85
CA ARG A 308 -9.01 10.92 22.73
C ARG A 308 -9.46 11.05 21.27
N SER A 309 -10.77 10.97 21.04
CA SER A 309 -11.40 11.20 19.73
C SER A 309 -10.80 10.38 18.58
N GLY A 310 -10.65 9.07 18.79
CA GLY A 310 -10.17 8.14 17.76
C GLY A 310 -8.68 8.20 17.42
N SER A 311 -7.91 9.15 17.99
CA SER A 311 -6.47 9.29 17.72
C SER A 311 -5.64 8.08 18.17
N SER A 312 -6.12 7.34 19.17
CA SER A 312 -5.47 6.12 19.66
C SER A 312 -5.22 5.07 18.57
N LEU A 313 -6.15 4.85 17.63
CA LEU A 313 -5.93 3.89 16.53
C LEU A 313 -4.72 4.30 15.67
N LEU A 314 -4.70 5.55 15.22
CA LEU A 314 -3.63 6.08 14.39
C LEU A 314 -2.28 6.07 15.13
N LEU A 315 -2.29 6.33 16.44
CA LEU A 315 -1.09 6.23 17.28
C LEU A 315 -0.55 4.80 17.31
N HIS A 316 -1.41 3.79 17.54
CA HIS A 316 -0.98 2.39 17.55
C HIS A 316 -0.37 1.97 16.21
N MET A 317 -0.95 2.45 15.10
CA MET A 317 -0.43 2.21 13.76
C MET A 317 0.96 2.84 13.57
N ALA A 318 1.11 4.13 13.90
CA ALA A 318 2.36 4.86 13.73
C ALA A 318 3.48 4.32 14.65
N LEU A 319 3.18 4.08 15.93
CA LEU A 319 4.15 3.49 16.86
C LEU A 319 4.52 2.07 16.46
N GLY A 320 3.54 1.26 16.05
CA GLY A 320 3.77 -0.09 15.56
C GLY A 320 4.73 -0.10 14.38
N TRP A 321 4.52 0.81 13.40
CA TRP A 321 5.40 1.00 12.24
C TRP A 321 6.86 1.19 12.68
N PHE A 322 7.13 2.17 13.57
CA PHE A 322 8.49 2.47 14.03
C PHE A 322 9.10 1.36 14.88
N VAL A 323 8.33 0.75 15.80
CA VAL A 323 8.84 -0.30 16.69
C VAL A 323 9.31 -1.51 15.89
N VAL A 324 8.49 -1.99 14.96
CA VAL A 324 8.84 -3.17 14.16
C VAL A 324 9.94 -2.85 13.14
N PHE A 325 9.92 -1.66 12.53
CA PHE A 325 10.97 -1.24 11.62
C PHE A 325 12.33 -1.08 12.32
N LEU A 326 12.37 -0.49 13.52
CA LEU A 326 13.60 -0.41 14.30
C LEU A 326 14.08 -1.81 14.75
N LEU A 327 13.17 -2.65 15.24
CA LEU A 327 13.56 -3.97 15.74
C LEU A 327 14.07 -4.89 14.62
N CYS A 328 13.33 -5.00 13.52
CA CYS A 328 13.58 -6.03 12.51
C CYS A 328 14.70 -5.64 11.53
N PRO A 329 14.51 -4.73 10.56
CA PRO A 329 15.55 -4.43 9.59
C PRO A 329 16.73 -3.64 10.17
N VAL A 330 16.52 -2.77 11.17
CA VAL A 330 17.59 -1.90 11.68
C VAL A 330 18.46 -2.61 12.71
N LEU A 331 17.89 -3.14 13.80
CA LEU A 331 18.66 -3.73 14.90
C LEU A 331 19.01 -5.21 14.66
N LEU A 332 18.03 -6.04 14.26
CA LEU A 332 18.24 -7.46 14.01
C LEU A 332 18.79 -7.76 12.61
N GLY A 333 18.68 -6.84 11.66
CA GLY A 333 19.12 -7.04 10.28
C GLY A 333 18.23 -8.01 9.49
N ILE A 334 16.97 -8.21 9.90
CA ILE A 334 16.01 -9.06 9.20
C ILE A 334 15.50 -8.31 7.98
N ARG A 335 15.91 -8.75 6.78
CA ARG A 335 15.56 -8.13 5.49
C ARG A 335 14.80 -9.14 4.61
N VAL A 336 13.61 -8.78 4.14
CA VAL A 336 12.79 -9.67 3.28
C VAL A 336 13.12 -9.47 1.80
N THR A 337 13.37 -8.23 1.39
CA THR A 337 13.54 -7.85 -0.03
C THR A 337 14.89 -7.19 -0.35
N PRO A 338 16.02 -7.54 0.31
CA PRO A 338 17.26 -6.82 0.07
C PRO A 338 17.74 -6.98 -1.39
N PRO A 339 18.34 -5.95 -2.00
CA PRO A 339 18.64 -4.63 -1.43
C PRO A 339 17.51 -3.58 -1.64
N ARG A 340 16.28 -4.00 -1.93
CA ARG A 340 15.10 -3.12 -2.07
C ARG A 340 14.47 -2.77 -0.71
N ASN A 341 13.41 -1.96 -0.80
CA ASN A 341 12.50 -1.50 0.25
C ASN A 341 12.14 -2.53 1.35
N ASP A 342 12.22 -2.11 2.62
CA ASP A 342 11.81 -2.88 3.81
C ASP A 342 10.53 -2.39 4.53
N ASN A 343 9.63 -1.71 3.81
CA ASN A 343 8.31 -1.28 4.27
C ASN A 343 7.43 -2.45 4.73
N TRP A 344 7.74 -3.70 4.37
CA TRP A 344 7.07 -4.87 4.95
C TRP A 344 7.13 -4.85 6.49
N ALA A 345 8.23 -4.36 7.09
CA ALA A 345 8.38 -4.28 8.54
C ALA A 345 7.49 -3.18 9.11
N GLY A 346 7.42 -2.03 8.44
CA GLY A 346 6.48 -0.97 8.77
C GLY A 346 5.02 -1.45 8.67
N GLY A 347 4.68 -2.17 7.60
CA GLY A 347 3.38 -2.79 7.38
C GLY A 347 3.00 -3.82 8.44
N LEU A 348 3.93 -4.69 8.83
CA LEU A 348 3.77 -5.62 9.95
C LEU A 348 3.54 -4.86 11.26
N GLY A 349 4.29 -3.78 11.49
CA GLY A 349 4.10 -2.88 12.61
C GLY A 349 2.71 -2.27 12.69
N VAL A 350 2.21 -1.72 11.58
CA VAL A 350 0.85 -1.19 11.46
C VAL A 350 -0.18 -2.29 11.74
N PHE A 351 -0.01 -3.48 11.16
CA PHE A 351 -0.90 -4.62 11.38
C PHE A 351 -0.95 -5.04 12.85
N LEU A 352 0.20 -5.20 13.51
CA LEU A 352 0.27 -5.53 14.95
C LEU A 352 -0.31 -4.40 15.81
N GLY A 353 -0.10 -3.14 15.44
CA GLY A 353 -0.70 -1.98 16.09
C GLY A 353 -2.23 -2.00 16.01
N ILE A 354 -2.78 -2.30 14.83
CA ILE A 354 -4.23 -2.50 14.64
C ILE A 354 -4.72 -3.66 15.50
N LEU A 355 -4.05 -4.82 15.48
CA LEU A 355 -4.44 -5.98 16.30
C LEU A 355 -4.47 -5.65 17.81
N LEU A 356 -3.48 -4.91 18.30
CA LEU A 356 -3.45 -4.46 19.68
C LEU A 356 -4.62 -3.51 19.99
N TYR A 357 -4.88 -2.55 19.12
CA TYR A 357 -6.00 -1.62 19.28
C TYR A 357 -7.35 -2.36 19.29
N VAL A 358 -7.61 -3.24 18.32
CA VAL A 358 -8.90 -3.94 18.22
C VAL A 358 -9.10 -4.92 19.37
N TRP A 359 -8.03 -5.54 19.88
CA TRP A 359 -8.10 -6.36 21.08
C TRP A 359 -8.51 -5.53 22.31
N ARG A 360 -7.89 -4.37 22.51
CA ARG A 360 -8.18 -3.48 23.65
C ARG A 360 -9.58 -2.86 23.59
N ASN A 361 -10.14 -2.72 22.39
CA ASN A 361 -11.45 -2.06 22.18
C ASN A 361 -12.60 -3.05 21.91
N ASN A 362 -12.41 -4.35 22.13
CA ASN A 362 -13.41 -5.41 21.88
C ASN A 362 -13.90 -5.49 20.41
N LEU A 363 -13.02 -5.17 19.46
CA LEU A 363 -13.27 -5.21 18.02
C LEU A 363 -12.61 -6.43 17.35
N LEU A 364 -12.57 -7.55 18.06
CA LEU A 364 -12.01 -8.80 17.54
C LEU A 364 -12.62 -9.29 16.20
N PRO A 365 -13.87 -8.96 15.81
CA PRO A 365 -14.36 -9.22 14.45
C PRO A 365 -13.47 -8.61 13.36
N VAL A 366 -12.92 -7.41 13.59
CA VAL A 366 -12.00 -6.74 12.66
C VAL A 366 -10.70 -7.54 12.52
N ALA A 367 -10.16 -8.06 13.64
CA ALA A 367 -8.97 -8.92 13.61
C ALA A 367 -9.22 -10.21 12.85
N VAL A 368 -10.38 -10.85 13.03
CA VAL A 368 -10.76 -12.06 12.28
C VAL A 368 -10.83 -11.76 10.79
N ALA A 369 -11.55 -10.71 10.39
CA ALA A 369 -11.67 -10.33 8.98
C ALA A 369 -10.31 -10.00 8.36
N SER A 370 -9.44 -9.32 9.12
CA SER A 370 -8.08 -9.01 8.72
C SER A 370 -7.26 -10.28 8.48
N VAL A 371 -7.22 -11.22 9.42
CA VAL A 371 -6.45 -12.47 9.26
C VAL A 371 -7.02 -13.34 8.13
N VAL A 372 -8.34 -13.44 7.99
CA VAL A 372 -8.97 -14.22 6.90
C VAL A 372 -8.66 -13.61 5.54
N CYS A 373 -8.87 -12.31 5.38
CA CYS A 373 -8.57 -11.58 4.14
C CYS A 373 -7.07 -11.68 3.80
N GLY A 374 -6.21 -11.47 4.79
CA GLY A 374 -4.76 -11.67 4.67
C GLY A 374 -4.38 -13.07 4.24
N THR A 375 -4.95 -14.10 4.87
CA THR A 375 -4.61 -15.51 4.56
C THR A 375 -4.96 -15.86 3.12
N ILE A 376 -6.17 -15.49 2.68
CA ILE A 376 -6.61 -15.73 1.30
C ILE A 376 -5.76 -14.91 0.32
N GLY A 377 -5.38 -13.68 0.67
CA GLY A 377 -4.50 -12.86 -0.15
C GLY A 377 -3.07 -13.40 -0.27
N GLY A 378 -2.48 -13.86 0.83
CA GLY A 378 -1.16 -14.50 0.86
C GLY A 378 -1.13 -15.78 0.04
N LEU A 379 -2.14 -16.64 0.19
CA LEU A 379 -2.35 -17.79 -0.69
C LEU A 379 -2.52 -17.37 -2.15
N GLY A 380 -3.26 -16.27 -2.37
CA GLY A 380 -3.61 -15.77 -3.69
C GLY A 380 -2.39 -15.44 -4.54
N ILE A 381 -1.45 -14.64 -4.04
CA ILE A 381 -0.26 -14.29 -4.81
C ILE A 381 0.67 -15.47 -5.01
N ALA A 382 0.79 -16.34 -4.00
CA ALA A 382 1.68 -17.48 -4.05
C ALA A 382 1.17 -18.50 -5.07
N PHE A 383 -0.15 -18.71 -5.10
CA PHE A 383 -0.82 -19.51 -6.11
C PHE A 383 -0.69 -18.91 -7.50
N THR A 384 -0.99 -17.62 -7.69
CA THR A 384 -0.89 -17.00 -9.02
C THR A 384 0.54 -16.96 -9.53
N GLN A 385 1.54 -16.82 -8.65
CA GLN A 385 2.95 -16.94 -9.03
C GLN A 385 3.32 -18.35 -9.44
N CYS A 386 2.87 -19.37 -8.71
CA CYS A 386 3.04 -20.76 -9.12
C CYS A 386 2.36 -21.00 -10.47
N LEU A 387 1.13 -20.53 -10.65
CA LEU A 387 0.37 -20.67 -11.89
C LEU A 387 1.06 -19.95 -13.06
N LYS A 388 1.60 -18.75 -12.85
CA LYS A 388 2.40 -18.03 -13.86
C LYS A 388 3.58 -18.89 -14.31
N LEU A 389 4.33 -19.47 -13.37
CA LEU A 389 5.47 -20.34 -13.69
C LEU A 389 5.04 -21.59 -14.47
N LEU A 390 3.89 -22.19 -14.14
CA LEU A 390 3.34 -23.29 -14.93
C LEU A 390 2.93 -22.88 -16.34
N LEU A 391 2.30 -21.72 -16.49
CA LEU A 391 1.87 -21.19 -17.79
C LEU A 391 3.05 -20.79 -18.68
N VAL A 392 4.18 -20.41 -18.09
CA VAL A 392 5.40 -20.04 -18.81
C VAL A 392 6.31 -21.26 -19.09
N ALA A 393 5.97 -22.46 -18.61
CA ALA A 393 6.77 -23.66 -18.82
C ALA A 393 6.74 -24.25 -20.26
N PRO A 394 5.63 -24.20 -21.01
CA PRO A 394 5.58 -24.72 -22.39
C PRO A 394 6.45 -23.91 -23.35
N GLY A 395 7.42 -24.54 -24.01
CA GLY A 395 8.34 -23.86 -24.94
C GLY A 395 9.34 -22.91 -24.27
N ASN A 396 9.57 -23.07 -22.97
CA ASN A 396 10.54 -22.26 -22.23
C ASN A 396 11.99 -22.62 -22.60
N PRO A 397 12.80 -21.68 -23.13
CA PRO A 397 14.16 -22.00 -23.58
C PRO A 397 15.09 -22.52 -22.48
N ASN A 398 14.96 -22.01 -21.24
CA ASN A 398 15.83 -22.40 -20.14
C ASN A 398 15.54 -23.82 -19.64
N ARG A 399 14.27 -24.24 -19.68
CA ARG A 399 13.84 -25.59 -19.32
C ARG A 399 14.23 -26.61 -20.39
N LEU A 400 14.29 -26.18 -21.65
CA LEU A 400 14.65 -27.01 -22.79
C LEU A 400 16.15 -26.91 -23.14
N ALA A 401 16.96 -26.31 -22.26
CA ALA A 401 18.37 -26.03 -22.53
C ALA A 401 19.20 -27.28 -22.80
N ASP A 402 18.85 -28.40 -22.16
CA ASP A 402 19.56 -29.68 -22.29
C ASP A 402 19.15 -30.49 -23.53
N LEU A 403 18.15 -30.03 -24.30
CA LEU A 403 17.74 -30.69 -25.54
C LEU A 403 18.61 -30.26 -26.72
N PRO A 404 18.86 -31.16 -27.70
CA PRO A 404 19.50 -30.79 -28.96
C PRO A 404 18.76 -29.66 -29.67
N THR A 405 19.51 -28.74 -30.31
CA THR A 405 18.97 -27.54 -30.99
C THR A 405 17.91 -27.88 -32.03
N GLU A 406 18.11 -28.97 -32.77
CA GLU A 406 17.19 -29.50 -33.80
C GLU A 406 15.80 -29.83 -33.26
N VAL A 407 15.70 -30.19 -31.97
CA VAL A 407 14.43 -30.49 -31.29
C VAL A 407 13.93 -29.27 -30.52
N ARG A 408 14.84 -28.53 -29.88
CA ARG A 408 14.53 -27.38 -29.03
C ARG A 408 13.94 -26.22 -29.83
N ASP A 409 14.59 -25.81 -30.90
CA ASP A 409 14.28 -24.56 -31.60
C ASP A 409 12.88 -24.59 -32.24
N PRO A 410 12.44 -25.68 -32.90
CA PRO A 410 11.06 -25.79 -33.40
C PRO A 410 10.00 -25.71 -32.30
N ILE A 411 10.29 -26.25 -31.10
CA ILE A 411 9.37 -26.16 -29.96
C ILE A 411 9.30 -24.71 -29.47
N VAL A 412 10.44 -24.04 -29.30
CA VAL A 412 10.49 -22.64 -28.85
C VAL A 412 9.75 -21.73 -29.83
N GLU A 413 9.97 -21.91 -31.14
CA GLU A 413 9.30 -21.14 -32.18
C GLU A 413 7.77 -21.34 -32.15
N ARG A 414 7.31 -22.59 -32.02
CA ARG A 414 5.87 -22.91 -31.91
C ARG A 414 5.18 -22.22 -30.73
N TRP A 415 5.90 -22.00 -29.64
CA TRP A 415 5.37 -21.35 -28.43
C TRP A 415 5.73 -19.86 -28.32
N ALA A 416 6.40 -19.27 -29.32
CA ALA A 416 6.92 -17.89 -29.24
C ALA A 416 5.82 -16.85 -28.95
N HIS A 417 4.66 -16.98 -29.58
CA HIS A 417 3.52 -16.08 -29.35
C HIS A 417 2.95 -16.21 -27.91
N TRP A 418 2.86 -17.43 -27.39
CA TRP A 418 2.42 -17.66 -26.01
C TRP A 418 3.42 -17.10 -25.00
N GLN A 419 4.72 -17.27 -25.28
CA GLN A 419 5.82 -16.79 -24.45
C GLN A 419 5.96 -15.26 -24.45
N SER A 420 5.48 -14.57 -25.51
CA SER A 420 5.49 -13.11 -25.60
C SER A 420 4.37 -12.42 -24.82
N ALA A 421 3.37 -13.18 -24.34
CA ALA A 421 2.29 -12.63 -23.53
C ALA A 421 2.79 -12.11 -22.17
N ASN A 422 2.20 -11.02 -21.69
CA ASN A 422 2.52 -10.43 -20.40
C ASN A 422 1.84 -11.20 -19.24
N TRP A 423 2.32 -12.42 -18.99
CA TRP A 423 1.81 -13.30 -17.93
C TRP A 423 1.85 -12.67 -16.54
N HIS A 424 2.79 -11.75 -16.31
CA HIS A 424 2.84 -11.03 -15.04
C HIS A 424 1.61 -10.13 -14.84
N SER A 425 1.26 -9.31 -15.83
CA SER A 425 0.06 -8.46 -15.75
C SER A 425 -1.23 -9.28 -15.69
N ILE A 426 -1.33 -10.33 -16.51
CA ILE A 426 -2.57 -11.13 -16.61
C ILE A 426 -2.78 -11.97 -15.35
N VAL A 427 -1.77 -12.72 -14.91
CA VAL A 427 -1.93 -13.73 -13.85
C VAL A 427 -1.60 -13.18 -12.47
N ILE A 428 -0.51 -12.42 -12.36
CA ILE A 428 -0.16 -11.82 -11.07
C ILE A 428 -1.05 -10.61 -10.80
N GLU A 429 -1.03 -9.56 -11.62
CA GLU A 429 -1.78 -8.34 -11.27
C GLU A 429 -3.30 -8.57 -11.30
N GLN A 430 -3.88 -8.98 -12.42
CA GLN A 430 -5.34 -9.14 -12.49
C GLN A 430 -5.82 -10.37 -11.68
N GLY A 431 -5.12 -11.49 -11.82
CA GLY A 431 -5.47 -12.74 -11.14
C GLY A 431 -5.35 -12.67 -9.61
N VAL A 432 -4.30 -12.02 -9.06
CA VAL A 432 -4.22 -11.83 -7.60
C VAL A 432 -5.33 -10.90 -7.12
N GLY A 433 -5.70 -9.89 -7.91
CA GLY A 433 -6.80 -8.99 -7.59
C GLY A 433 -8.13 -9.73 -7.42
N LEU A 434 -8.40 -10.77 -8.22
CA LEU A 434 -9.57 -11.63 -8.01
C LEU A 434 -9.53 -12.33 -6.65
N LEU A 435 -8.38 -12.92 -6.28
CA LEU A 435 -8.22 -13.67 -5.04
C LEU A 435 -8.20 -12.76 -3.80
N TYR A 436 -7.63 -11.57 -3.91
CA TYR A 436 -7.75 -10.52 -2.91
C TYR A 436 -9.20 -10.11 -2.69
N GLY A 437 -9.96 -9.90 -3.77
CA GLY A 437 -11.37 -9.55 -3.64
C GLY A 437 -12.21 -10.71 -3.10
N LEU A 438 -11.86 -11.96 -3.41
CA LEU A 438 -12.44 -13.14 -2.78
C LEU A 438 -12.15 -13.17 -1.28
N GLY A 439 -10.91 -12.88 -0.88
CA GLY A 439 -10.51 -12.78 0.52
C GLY A 439 -11.34 -11.75 1.28
N LEU A 440 -11.54 -10.57 0.68
CA LEU A 440 -12.40 -9.54 1.23
C LEU A 440 -13.86 -9.98 1.28
N ALA A 441 -14.38 -10.58 0.20
CA ALA A 441 -15.76 -11.04 0.13
C ALA A 441 -16.08 -12.09 1.21
N VAL A 442 -15.20 -13.07 1.39
CA VAL A 442 -15.31 -14.11 2.43
C VAL A 442 -15.26 -13.49 3.82
N ALA A 443 -14.29 -12.61 4.08
CA ALA A 443 -14.18 -11.92 5.36
C ALA A 443 -15.44 -11.10 5.69
N MET A 444 -15.94 -10.32 4.72
CA MET A 444 -17.13 -9.50 4.89
C MET A 444 -18.41 -10.35 4.99
N ALA A 445 -18.51 -11.47 4.27
CA ALA A 445 -19.63 -12.40 4.40
C ALA A 445 -19.66 -13.11 5.75
N MET A 446 -18.49 -13.47 6.28
CA MET A 446 -18.36 -13.99 7.65
C MET A 446 -18.84 -12.99 8.69
N LEU A 447 -18.50 -11.71 8.52
CA LEU A 447 -18.95 -10.63 9.40
C LEU A 447 -20.43 -10.31 9.25
N ALA A 448 -20.94 -10.21 8.02
CA ALA A 448 -22.33 -9.85 7.73
C ALA A 448 -23.31 -10.82 8.42
N THR A 449 -22.93 -12.11 8.46
CA THR A 449 -23.73 -13.17 9.08
C THR A 449 -23.61 -13.27 10.60
N ARG A 450 -22.62 -12.60 11.21
CA ARG A 450 -22.26 -12.77 12.64
C ARG A 450 -22.33 -11.52 13.51
N LEU A 451 -22.09 -10.35 12.92
CA LEU A 451 -22.12 -9.08 13.63
C LEU A 451 -23.56 -8.70 13.96
N ARG A 452 -23.78 -8.24 15.20
CA ARG A 452 -25.05 -7.61 15.59
C ARG A 452 -25.29 -6.34 14.76
N PRO A 453 -26.54 -5.91 14.52
CA PRO A 453 -26.81 -4.64 13.88
C PRO A 453 -26.28 -3.53 14.79
N VAL A 454 -25.50 -2.62 14.23
CA VAL A 454 -24.96 -1.51 15.02
C VAL A 454 -26.10 -0.57 15.37
N GLN A 455 -26.42 -0.43 16.66
CA GLN A 455 -27.50 0.44 17.12
C GLN A 455 -27.19 1.90 16.77
N GLN A 456 -28.08 2.55 16.02
CA GLN A 456 -27.94 3.95 15.61
C GLN A 456 -28.63 4.86 16.62
N VAL A 457 -28.03 4.99 17.80
CA VAL A 457 -28.61 5.81 18.89
C VAL A 457 -28.30 7.30 18.72
N SER A 458 -27.20 7.63 18.04
CA SER A 458 -26.69 9.00 17.93
C SER A 458 -27.03 9.68 16.59
N PRO A 459 -27.21 11.03 16.58
CA PRO A 459 -27.49 11.78 15.36
C PRO A 459 -26.41 11.61 14.28
N GLU A 460 -26.82 11.58 13.02
CA GLU A 460 -25.91 11.46 11.89
C GLU A 460 -24.95 12.65 11.79
N ARG A 461 -23.65 12.43 12.02
CA ARG A 461 -22.61 13.42 11.69
C ARG A 461 -22.41 13.48 10.16
N ARG A 462 -23.24 14.24 9.46
CA ARG A 462 -23.28 14.27 7.97
C ARG A 462 -21.95 14.68 7.33
N TRP A 463 -21.13 15.48 8.00
CA TRP A 463 -19.87 15.98 7.43
C TRP A 463 -18.84 14.89 7.16
N THR A 464 -18.80 13.80 7.94
CA THR A 464 -17.84 12.69 7.73
C THR A 464 -18.23 11.84 6.52
N GLN A 465 -19.52 11.71 6.23
CA GLN A 465 -20.00 11.10 4.98
C GLN A 465 -19.65 11.98 3.77
N VAL A 466 -19.90 13.28 3.86
CA VAL A 466 -19.51 14.25 2.81
C VAL A 466 -18.01 14.21 2.58
N PHE A 467 -17.21 14.21 3.65
CA PHE A 467 -15.76 14.08 3.58
C PHE A 467 -15.35 12.80 2.85
N SER A 468 -15.96 11.66 3.20
CA SER A 468 -15.64 10.37 2.59
C SER A 468 -15.89 10.40 1.08
N VAL A 469 -17.06 10.89 0.65
CA VAL A 469 -17.37 11.00 -0.79
C VAL A 469 -16.47 12.02 -1.47
N ALA A 470 -16.23 13.18 -0.86
CA ALA A 470 -15.35 14.20 -1.40
C ALA A 470 -13.92 13.66 -1.58
N PHE A 471 -13.37 12.97 -0.59
CA PHE A 471 -12.04 12.37 -0.67
C PHE A 471 -11.94 11.38 -1.84
N LEU A 472 -12.92 10.48 -1.97
CA LEU A 472 -12.95 9.49 -3.05
C LEU A 472 -13.10 10.12 -4.43
N MET A 473 -13.94 11.16 -4.55
CA MET A 473 -14.26 11.82 -5.82
C MET A 473 -13.28 12.95 -6.18
N THR A 474 -12.37 13.34 -5.29
CA THR A 474 -11.43 14.44 -5.55
C THR A 474 -10.00 13.98 -5.31
N VAL A 475 -9.60 13.76 -4.06
CA VAL A 475 -8.22 13.44 -3.67
C VAL A 475 -7.74 12.14 -4.32
N LEU A 476 -8.51 11.05 -4.20
CA LEU A 476 -8.14 9.75 -4.75
C LEU A 476 -8.00 9.80 -6.28
N LEU A 477 -8.97 10.43 -6.95
CA LEU A 477 -8.96 10.59 -8.40
C LEU A 477 -7.79 11.46 -8.86
N TYR A 478 -7.53 12.59 -8.18
CA TYR A 478 -6.41 13.47 -8.48
C TYR A 478 -5.07 12.73 -8.46
N LEU A 479 -4.79 12.04 -7.34
CA LEU A 479 -3.52 11.34 -7.12
C LEU A 479 -3.30 10.19 -8.12
N SER A 480 -4.39 9.67 -8.69
CA SER A 480 -4.33 8.65 -9.74
C SER A 480 -4.14 9.29 -11.11
N MET A 481 -4.96 10.29 -11.45
CA MET A 481 -5.04 10.87 -12.79
C MET A 481 -3.89 11.80 -13.15
N ILE A 482 -3.27 12.46 -12.16
CA ILE A 482 -2.13 13.36 -12.41
C ILE A 482 -0.97 12.65 -13.14
N LYS A 483 -0.82 11.34 -12.93
CA LYS A 483 0.17 10.49 -13.59
C LYS A 483 -0.05 10.36 -15.10
N ASN A 484 -1.27 10.58 -15.59
CA ASN A 484 -1.55 10.56 -17.02
C ASN A 484 -0.87 11.73 -17.72
N VAL A 485 -0.80 12.89 -17.06
CA VAL A 485 -0.14 14.08 -17.63
C VAL A 485 1.31 13.75 -17.98
N THR A 486 2.02 13.03 -17.11
CA THR A 486 3.40 12.59 -17.37
C THR A 486 3.49 11.70 -18.62
N GLU A 487 2.54 10.78 -18.83
CA GLU A 487 2.53 9.93 -20.03
C GLU A 487 2.13 10.68 -21.31
N TRP A 488 1.31 11.73 -21.18
CA TRP A 488 0.86 12.56 -22.31
C TRP A 488 1.96 13.49 -22.80
N THR A 489 2.77 14.04 -21.88
CA THR A 489 3.88 14.94 -22.21
C THR A 489 5.19 14.20 -22.52
N LYS A 490 5.25 12.89 -22.27
CA LYS A 490 6.44 12.07 -22.54
C LYS A 490 6.74 12.04 -24.03
N GLU A 491 8.00 12.30 -24.38
CA GLU A 491 8.51 12.15 -25.73
C GLU A 491 8.50 10.69 -26.18
N ARG A 492 7.99 10.47 -27.38
CA ARG A 492 7.92 9.15 -28.03
C ARG A 492 8.83 9.10 -29.24
N SER A 493 9.01 7.90 -29.79
CA SER A 493 9.78 7.68 -31.02
C SER A 493 9.34 8.65 -32.12
N GLY A 494 10.31 9.37 -32.71
CA GLY A 494 10.05 10.40 -33.71
C GLY A 494 9.79 11.80 -33.13
N GLY A 495 10.07 12.04 -31.85
CA GLY A 495 9.95 13.35 -31.20
C GLY A 495 8.52 13.79 -30.85
N PHE A 496 7.54 12.91 -31.13
CA PHE A 496 6.13 13.18 -30.90
C PHE A 496 5.77 13.18 -29.41
N ARG A 497 4.93 14.15 -29.01
CA ARG A 497 4.26 14.22 -27.71
C ARG A 497 2.75 14.32 -27.95
N MET A 498 1.94 13.66 -27.13
CA MET A 498 0.48 13.77 -27.26
C MET A 498 -0.01 15.15 -26.84
N VAL A 499 0.63 15.70 -25.80
CA VAL A 499 0.34 17.01 -25.22
C VAL A 499 1.66 17.75 -25.06
N ALA A 500 1.70 19.02 -25.46
CA ALA A 500 2.87 19.87 -25.28
C ALA A 500 3.21 20.06 -23.80
N GLU A 501 4.49 20.23 -23.45
CA GLU A 501 4.91 20.43 -22.05
C GLU A 501 4.40 21.75 -21.46
N SER A 502 4.33 22.80 -22.29
CA SER A 502 3.70 24.08 -21.98
C SER A 502 2.67 24.46 -23.05
N MET A 503 1.63 25.16 -22.62
CA MET A 503 0.56 25.64 -23.48
C MET A 503 0.15 27.05 -23.04
N LYS A 504 -0.07 27.93 -24.03
CA LYS A 504 -0.61 29.27 -23.80
C LYS A 504 -2.11 29.21 -23.54
N MET A 505 -2.62 30.12 -22.71
CA MET A 505 -4.06 30.25 -22.51
C MET A 505 -4.72 30.71 -23.82
N PRO A 506 -5.84 30.09 -24.24
CA PRO A 506 -6.63 30.63 -25.34
C PRO A 506 -7.01 32.08 -25.06
N LEU A 507 -6.85 32.95 -26.07
CA LEU A 507 -7.21 34.38 -26.05
C LEU A 507 -6.33 35.30 -25.19
N ILE A 508 -5.45 34.79 -24.32
CA ILE A 508 -4.53 35.61 -23.52
C ILE A 508 -3.11 35.04 -23.64
N GLU A 509 -2.35 35.60 -24.57
CA GLU A 509 -1.01 35.10 -24.90
C GLU A 509 0.00 35.25 -23.75
N SER A 510 -0.22 36.20 -22.84
CA SER A 510 0.69 36.47 -21.72
C SER A 510 0.71 35.38 -20.64
N ILE A 511 -0.23 34.43 -20.67
CA ILE A 511 -0.32 33.34 -19.71
C ILE A 511 0.10 32.03 -20.39
N GLU A 512 1.29 31.56 -20.05
CA GLU A 512 1.80 30.25 -20.45
C GLU A 512 2.03 29.39 -19.20
N LEU A 513 1.40 28.22 -19.16
CA LEU A 513 1.50 27.28 -18.05
C LEU A 513 1.89 25.90 -18.56
N SER A 514 2.50 25.10 -17.69
CA SER A 514 2.77 23.69 -18.00
C SER A 514 1.46 22.90 -18.17
N ALA A 515 1.48 21.82 -18.96
CA ALA A 515 0.33 20.91 -19.08
C ALA A 515 -0.17 20.42 -17.72
N ARG A 516 0.75 20.20 -16.78
CA ARG A 516 0.45 19.81 -15.40
C ARG A 516 -0.28 20.91 -14.63
N SER A 517 0.15 22.17 -14.77
CA SER A 517 -0.51 23.32 -14.15
C SER A 517 -1.93 23.51 -14.70
N TRP A 518 -2.12 23.37 -16.01
CA TRP A 518 -3.45 23.40 -16.63
C TRP A 518 -4.36 22.29 -16.11
N PHE A 519 -3.85 21.05 -16.05
CA PHE A 519 -4.59 19.93 -15.48
C PHE A 519 -4.96 20.16 -14.01
N GLN A 520 -4.03 20.67 -13.20
CA GLN A 520 -4.28 20.99 -11.79
C GLN A 520 -5.35 22.06 -11.63
N LEU A 521 -5.34 23.11 -12.46
CA LEU A 521 -6.36 24.15 -12.43
C LEU A 521 -7.75 23.59 -12.79
N GLY A 522 -7.85 22.82 -13.87
CA GLY A 522 -9.11 22.17 -14.25
C GLY A 522 -9.63 21.22 -13.17
N PHE A 523 -8.73 20.42 -12.58
CA PHE A 523 -9.09 19.50 -11.51
C PHE A 523 -9.48 20.21 -10.20
N LEU A 524 -8.88 21.37 -9.91
CA LEU A 524 -9.28 22.21 -8.77
C LEU A 524 -10.71 22.72 -8.95
N LEU A 525 -11.06 23.23 -10.15
CA LEU A 525 -12.42 23.67 -10.46
C LEU A 525 -13.43 22.52 -10.34
N TYR A 526 -13.09 21.34 -10.87
CA TYR A 526 -13.87 20.12 -10.70
C TYR A 526 -14.07 19.77 -9.21
N SER A 527 -13.01 19.80 -8.42
CA SER A 527 -13.04 19.47 -6.98
C SER A 527 -13.93 20.45 -6.20
N ILE A 528 -13.81 21.75 -6.47
CA ILE A 528 -14.67 22.78 -5.87
C ILE A 528 -16.13 22.52 -6.21
N CYS A 529 -16.43 22.24 -7.48
CA CYS A 529 -17.80 21.94 -7.93
C CYS A 529 -18.39 20.74 -7.18
N ILE A 530 -17.67 19.62 -7.11
CA ILE A 530 -18.12 18.41 -6.40
C ILE A 530 -18.35 18.70 -4.91
N ILE A 531 -17.41 19.37 -4.24
CA ILE A 531 -17.53 19.70 -2.81
C ILE A 531 -18.74 20.61 -2.56
N VAL A 532 -18.91 21.67 -3.36
CA VAL A 532 -20.06 22.57 -3.24
C VAL A 532 -21.37 21.81 -3.45
N LEU A 533 -21.46 20.96 -4.47
CA LEU A 533 -22.65 20.14 -4.72
C LEU A 533 -22.96 19.17 -3.57
N LEU A 534 -21.94 18.56 -2.96
CA LEU A 534 -22.13 17.71 -1.77
C LEU A 534 -22.64 18.52 -0.57
N VAL A 535 -22.10 19.72 -0.34
CA VAL A 535 -22.56 20.61 0.72
C VAL A 535 -24.00 21.07 0.46
N VAL A 536 -24.33 21.47 -0.77
CA VAL A 536 -25.70 21.81 -1.17
C VAL A 536 -26.63 20.63 -0.95
N HIS A 537 -26.22 19.41 -1.30
CA HIS A 537 -27.02 18.19 -1.09
C HIS A 537 -27.42 17.97 0.39
N THR A 538 -26.58 18.42 1.34
CA THR A 538 -26.91 18.31 2.78
C THR A 538 -28.06 19.23 3.22
N ARG A 539 -28.31 20.31 2.48
CA ARG A 539 -29.36 21.32 2.75
C ARG A 539 -30.56 21.16 1.82
N ARG A 540 -30.32 20.82 0.56
CA ARG A 540 -31.31 20.64 -0.51
C ARG A 540 -31.01 19.34 -1.26
N LYS A 541 -31.92 18.37 -1.21
CA LYS A 541 -31.76 17.10 -1.95
C LYS A 541 -31.69 17.38 -3.46
N LEU A 542 -30.55 17.03 -4.06
CA LEU A 542 -30.33 17.12 -5.50
C LEU A 542 -31.03 15.95 -6.21
N ALA A 543 -31.71 16.23 -7.33
CA ALA A 543 -32.53 15.24 -8.05
C ALA A 543 -31.73 14.06 -8.61
N ILE A 544 -30.48 14.28 -9.01
CA ILE A 544 -29.60 13.22 -9.53
C ILE A 544 -29.20 12.19 -8.47
N VAL A 545 -29.26 12.55 -7.19
CA VAL A 545 -28.84 11.67 -6.09
C VAL A 545 -30.04 10.83 -5.63
N PRO A 546 -29.98 9.50 -5.74
CA PRO A 546 -31.10 8.64 -5.36
C PRO A 546 -31.52 8.81 -3.90
N ALA A 547 -32.80 8.56 -3.61
CA ALA A 547 -33.34 8.68 -2.26
C ALA A 547 -32.81 7.59 -1.32
N THR A 548 -32.58 6.38 -1.84
CA THR A 548 -32.19 5.19 -1.05
C THR A 548 -30.68 5.03 -0.97
N TRP A 549 -30.19 4.39 0.10
CA TRP A 549 -28.75 4.17 0.30
C TRP A 549 -28.15 3.20 -0.71
N LEU A 550 -28.94 2.20 -1.12
CA LEU A 550 -28.57 1.31 -2.22
C LEU A 550 -28.33 2.12 -3.51
N GLY A 551 -29.28 2.97 -3.91
CA GLY A 551 -29.14 3.80 -5.11
C GLY A 551 -27.96 4.78 -5.02
N LYS A 552 -27.75 5.43 -3.88
CA LYS A 552 -26.58 6.30 -3.65
C LYS A 552 -25.26 5.54 -3.82
N GLY A 553 -25.18 4.33 -3.28
CA GLY A 553 -23.99 3.51 -3.38
C GLY A 553 -23.76 2.97 -4.80
N GLN A 554 -24.81 2.57 -5.51
CA GLN A 554 -24.74 2.17 -6.92
C GLN A 554 -24.24 3.32 -7.79
N LEU A 555 -24.78 4.53 -7.60
CA LEU A 555 -24.31 5.73 -8.30
C LEU A 555 -22.82 5.97 -8.01
N LEU A 556 -22.42 5.98 -6.73
CA LEU A 556 -21.02 6.17 -6.35
C LEU A 556 -20.09 5.11 -6.96
N TYR A 557 -20.48 3.83 -6.91
CA TYR A 557 -19.71 2.72 -7.48
C TYR A 557 -19.54 2.89 -8.99
N LEU A 558 -20.62 3.14 -9.71
CA LEU A 558 -20.61 3.25 -11.18
C LEU A 558 -19.83 4.48 -11.65
N THR A 559 -20.00 5.62 -10.96
CA THR A 559 -19.22 6.83 -11.25
C THR A 559 -17.73 6.57 -11.07
N LEU A 560 -17.31 6.00 -9.94
CA LEU A 560 -15.91 5.68 -9.70
C LEU A 560 -15.37 4.65 -10.69
N LEU A 561 -16.11 3.56 -10.94
CA LEU A 561 -15.72 2.50 -11.86
C LEU A 561 -15.41 3.07 -13.26
N TRP A 562 -16.34 3.83 -13.83
CA TRP A 562 -16.19 4.32 -15.20
C TRP A 562 -15.16 5.44 -15.32
N ILE A 563 -15.04 6.31 -14.31
CA ILE A 563 -13.93 7.27 -14.23
C ILE A 563 -12.58 6.52 -14.26
N ILE A 564 -12.41 5.49 -13.43
CA ILE A 564 -11.19 4.71 -13.34
C ILE A 564 -10.86 4.03 -14.69
N ILE A 565 -11.85 3.42 -15.34
CA ILE A 565 -11.67 2.74 -16.63
C ILE A 565 -11.32 3.73 -17.74
N VAL A 566 -12.02 4.86 -17.84
CA VAL A 566 -11.77 5.89 -18.85
C VAL A 566 -10.36 6.47 -18.67
N PHE A 567 -9.96 6.84 -17.46
CA PHE A 567 -8.63 7.42 -17.25
C PHE A 567 -7.50 6.42 -17.44
N ASN A 568 -7.73 5.15 -17.12
CA ASN A 568 -6.76 4.10 -17.43
C ASN A 568 -6.61 3.90 -18.95
N PHE A 569 -7.71 3.96 -19.71
CA PHE A 569 -7.68 3.92 -21.16
C PHE A 569 -6.98 5.15 -21.76
N GLU A 570 -7.29 6.37 -21.29
CA GLU A 570 -6.63 7.62 -21.73
C GLU A 570 -5.11 7.60 -21.50
N LYS A 571 -4.65 6.93 -20.43
CA LYS A 571 -3.23 6.72 -20.18
C LYS A 571 -2.59 5.84 -21.25
N ALA A 572 -3.26 4.75 -21.62
CA ALA A 572 -2.76 3.77 -22.58
C ALA A 572 -2.87 4.24 -24.04
N LEU A 573 -3.80 5.16 -24.34
CA LEU A 573 -4.21 5.54 -25.70
C LEU A 573 -3.04 5.90 -26.62
N GLY A 574 -2.08 6.70 -26.17
CA GLY A 574 -0.96 7.14 -27.01
C GLY A 574 0.00 6.05 -27.47
N GLY A 575 -0.02 4.88 -26.83
CA GLY A 575 0.89 3.76 -27.08
C GLY A 575 0.16 2.42 -27.13
N PHE A 576 -1.09 2.45 -27.59
CA PHE A 576 -1.93 1.27 -27.61
C PHE A 576 -1.39 0.27 -28.63
N THR A 577 -1.17 -0.98 -28.20
CA THR A 577 -0.72 -2.10 -29.05
C THR A 577 -1.65 -3.30 -28.84
N GLU A 578 -1.54 -4.33 -29.68
CA GLU A 578 -2.33 -5.56 -29.54
C GLU A 578 -2.18 -6.20 -28.15
N SER A 579 -0.98 -6.14 -27.57
CA SER A 579 -0.71 -6.63 -26.21
C SER A 579 -1.56 -5.93 -25.13
N ARG A 580 -2.00 -4.69 -25.38
CA ARG A 580 -2.85 -3.93 -24.48
C ARG A 580 -4.31 -4.38 -24.51
N LEU A 581 -4.77 -5.10 -25.54
CA LEU A 581 -6.12 -5.69 -25.56
C LEU A 581 -6.31 -6.67 -24.39
N ALA A 582 -5.29 -7.46 -24.07
CA ALA A 582 -5.31 -8.40 -22.94
C ALA A 582 -5.32 -7.73 -21.57
N THR A 583 -5.03 -6.42 -21.49
CA THR A 583 -5.03 -5.64 -20.24
C THR A 583 -6.23 -4.70 -20.23
N GLU A 584 -6.23 -3.68 -21.08
CA GLU A 584 -7.26 -2.65 -21.12
C GLU A 584 -8.61 -3.17 -21.62
N GLY A 585 -8.61 -4.07 -22.62
CA GLY A 585 -9.82 -4.68 -23.15
C GLY A 585 -10.50 -5.59 -22.12
N VAL A 586 -9.73 -6.39 -21.40
CA VAL A 586 -10.24 -7.26 -20.32
C VAL A 586 -10.80 -6.41 -19.17
N LEU A 587 -10.11 -5.33 -18.78
CA LEU A 587 -10.61 -4.40 -17.76
C LEU A 587 -11.95 -3.76 -18.17
N PHE A 588 -12.09 -3.37 -19.43
CA PHE A 588 -13.34 -2.81 -19.96
C PHE A 588 -14.49 -3.83 -19.89
N VAL A 589 -14.28 -5.06 -20.37
CA VAL A 589 -15.29 -6.13 -20.31
C VAL A 589 -15.69 -6.43 -18.86
N ASN A 590 -14.71 -6.51 -17.95
CA ASN A 590 -14.96 -6.72 -16.53
C ASN A 590 -15.79 -5.57 -15.92
N ALA A 591 -15.56 -4.32 -16.33
CA ALA A 591 -16.35 -3.17 -15.88
C ALA A 591 -17.81 -3.22 -16.38
N VAL A 592 -18.05 -3.69 -17.60
CA VAL A 592 -19.40 -3.92 -18.14
C VAL A 592 -20.11 -5.01 -17.32
N ILE A 593 -19.45 -6.13 -17.06
CA ILE A 593 -20.00 -7.21 -16.22
C ILE A 593 -20.30 -6.70 -14.81
N ALA A 594 -19.35 -5.97 -14.18
CA ALA A 594 -19.55 -5.42 -12.85
C ALA A 594 -20.72 -4.41 -12.80
N THR A 595 -20.90 -3.61 -13.85
CA THR A 595 -22.04 -2.69 -14.01
C THR A 595 -23.36 -3.45 -14.02
N PHE A 596 -23.47 -4.52 -14.83
CA PHE A 596 -24.66 -5.36 -14.85
C PHE A 596 -24.91 -5.98 -13.46
N MET A 597 -23.87 -6.56 -12.86
CA MET A 597 -24.00 -7.28 -11.59
C MET A 597 -24.44 -6.38 -10.43
N ILE A 598 -23.86 -5.17 -10.31
CA ILE A 598 -24.20 -4.27 -9.20
C ILE A 598 -25.61 -3.69 -9.33
N ILE A 599 -26.10 -3.49 -10.56
CA ILE A 599 -27.46 -3.00 -10.81
C ILE A 599 -28.48 -4.12 -10.61
N PHE A 600 -28.21 -5.31 -11.15
CA PHE A 600 -29.17 -6.40 -11.18
C PHE A 600 -29.26 -7.19 -9.87
N PHE A 601 -28.12 -7.50 -9.24
CA PHE A 601 -28.11 -8.40 -8.07
C PHE A 601 -28.18 -7.67 -6.72
N ALA A 602 -27.84 -6.39 -6.64
CA ALA A 602 -27.99 -5.62 -5.41
C ALA A 602 -29.43 -5.09 -5.34
N ARG A 603 -30.27 -5.65 -4.46
CA ARG A 603 -31.70 -5.31 -4.36
C ARG A 603 -32.06 -4.80 -2.97
N GLU A 604 -33.02 -3.87 -2.89
CA GLU A 604 -33.54 -3.36 -1.61
C GLU A 604 -34.26 -4.46 -0.81
N GLN A 605 -34.95 -5.35 -1.52
CA GLN A 605 -35.67 -6.50 -0.96
C GLN A 605 -34.75 -7.56 -0.34
N ASP A 606 -33.46 -7.53 -0.65
CA ASP A 606 -32.47 -8.38 0.01
C ASP A 606 -32.18 -7.79 1.42
N SER A 607 -33.14 -7.94 2.32
CA SER A 607 -32.98 -7.68 3.76
C SER A 607 -32.87 -9.03 4.46
N ALA A 608 -31.66 -9.40 4.84
CA ALA A 608 -31.43 -10.67 5.52
C ALA A 608 -31.42 -10.50 7.03
N ALA A 609 -32.24 -11.30 7.73
CA ALA A 609 -32.10 -11.48 9.17
C ALA A 609 -30.74 -12.14 9.47
N MET A 610 -30.15 -11.79 10.61
CA MET A 610 -28.91 -12.40 11.08
C MET A 610 -29.03 -13.93 11.13
N ALA A 611 -28.05 -14.63 10.56
CA ALA A 611 -28.01 -16.08 10.61
C ALA A 611 -27.55 -16.60 11.98
N ILE A 612 -26.51 -15.99 12.59
CA ILE A 612 -25.88 -16.47 13.85
C ILE A 612 -25.29 -15.27 14.61
N SER A 613 -25.87 -14.79 15.72
CA SER A 613 -25.15 -13.83 16.59
C SER A 613 -23.94 -14.52 17.21
N THR A 614 -22.73 -14.01 17.00
CA THR A 614 -21.54 -14.49 17.71
C THR A 614 -21.13 -13.46 18.74
N ASP A 615 -21.15 -13.85 20.02
CA ASP A 615 -20.80 -12.94 21.11
C ASP A 615 -19.31 -13.04 21.47
N ASP A 616 -18.66 -14.18 21.18
CA ASP A 616 -17.22 -14.37 21.36
C ASP A 616 -16.52 -14.77 20.04
N TYR A 617 -15.64 -13.89 19.56
CA TYR A 617 -14.84 -14.10 18.36
C TYR A 617 -13.49 -14.76 18.62
N ARG A 618 -13.09 -15.01 19.88
CA ARG A 618 -11.79 -15.60 20.23
C ARG A 618 -11.55 -16.98 19.61
N PRO A 619 -12.53 -17.91 19.60
CA PRO A 619 -12.33 -19.20 18.95
C PRO A 619 -12.13 -19.06 17.44
N LEU A 620 -12.87 -18.15 16.81
CA LEU A 620 -12.76 -17.89 15.38
C LEU A 620 -11.41 -17.27 15.05
N PHE A 621 -10.95 -16.30 15.83
CA PHE A 621 -9.63 -15.70 15.68
C PHE A 621 -8.50 -16.72 15.80
N ARG A 622 -8.55 -17.60 16.82
CA ARG A 622 -7.55 -18.68 16.98
C ARG A 622 -7.56 -19.63 15.78
N ARG A 623 -8.74 -20.03 15.30
CA ARG A 623 -8.87 -20.89 14.10
C ARG A 623 -8.33 -20.19 12.85
N SER A 624 -8.59 -18.89 12.68
CA SER A 624 -8.04 -18.08 11.58
C SER A 624 -6.52 -18.01 11.64
N LEU A 625 -5.91 -17.86 12.83
CA LEU A 625 -4.47 -17.89 13.00
C LEU A 625 -3.87 -19.27 12.66
N VAL A 626 -4.47 -20.35 13.13
CA VAL A 626 -4.02 -21.71 12.77
C VAL A 626 -4.13 -21.94 11.27
N ALA A 627 -5.25 -21.55 10.66
CA ALA A 627 -5.44 -21.65 9.21
C ALA A 627 -4.38 -20.83 8.44
N MET A 628 -4.03 -19.65 8.93
CA MET A 628 -2.98 -18.79 8.37
C MET A 628 -1.59 -19.45 8.44
N LEU A 629 -1.24 -20.04 9.60
CA LEU A 629 0.02 -20.76 9.77
C LEU A 629 0.10 -22.02 8.89
N THR A 630 -1.00 -22.76 8.78
CA THR A 630 -1.08 -23.91 7.87
C THR A 630 -0.97 -23.45 6.41
N ALA A 631 -1.66 -22.37 6.05
CA ALA A 631 -1.66 -21.82 4.69
C ALA A 631 -0.26 -21.36 4.26
N VAL A 632 0.49 -20.67 5.11
CA VAL A 632 1.87 -20.25 4.77
C VAL A 632 2.78 -21.46 4.59
N ALA A 633 2.68 -22.47 5.45
CA ALA A 633 3.48 -23.68 5.34
C ALA A 633 3.13 -24.43 4.03
N VAL A 634 1.85 -24.66 3.77
CA VAL A 634 1.38 -25.34 2.56
C VAL A 634 1.80 -24.56 1.31
N ALA A 635 1.55 -23.25 1.23
CA ALA A 635 1.94 -22.46 0.07
C ALA A 635 3.46 -22.47 -0.16
N THR A 636 4.24 -22.34 0.91
CA THR A 636 5.71 -22.32 0.83
C THR A 636 6.24 -23.65 0.29
N PHE A 637 5.83 -24.78 0.88
CA PHE A 637 6.37 -26.09 0.50
C PHE A 637 5.75 -26.65 -0.78
N ALA A 638 4.42 -26.56 -0.93
CA ALA A 638 3.72 -27.14 -2.09
C ALA A 638 4.07 -26.40 -3.38
N PHE A 639 4.03 -25.07 -3.40
CA PHE A 639 4.35 -24.31 -4.63
C PHE A 639 5.83 -24.39 -4.99
N THR A 640 6.73 -24.41 -3.99
CA THR A 640 8.15 -24.72 -4.23
C THR A 640 8.30 -26.10 -4.87
N GLY A 641 7.64 -27.13 -4.31
CA GLY A 641 7.67 -28.48 -4.85
C GLY A 641 7.16 -28.55 -6.30
N ILE A 642 6.05 -27.88 -6.61
CA ILE A 642 5.48 -27.82 -7.96
C ILE A 642 6.47 -27.17 -8.95
N VAL A 643 7.03 -26.02 -8.60
CA VAL A 643 8.01 -25.33 -9.48
C VAL A 643 9.25 -26.20 -9.68
N ARG A 644 9.74 -26.86 -8.62
CA ARG A 644 10.89 -27.78 -8.68
C ARG A 644 10.63 -29.00 -9.55
N MET A 645 9.41 -29.55 -9.54
CA MET A 645 9.05 -30.66 -10.43
C MET A 645 9.07 -30.26 -11.91
N VAL A 646 8.77 -28.98 -12.22
CA VAL A 646 8.69 -28.50 -13.61
C VAL A 646 10.03 -28.01 -14.15
N TYR A 647 10.80 -27.29 -13.32
CA TYR A 647 12.02 -26.60 -13.73
C TYR A 647 13.31 -27.23 -13.19
N GLY A 648 13.26 -28.13 -12.22
CA GLY A 648 14.47 -28.61 -11.56
C GLY A 648 15.33 -27.46 -11.04
N ASP A 649 16.63 -27.49 -11.36
CA ASP A 649 17.61 -26.42 -11.06
C ASP A 649 17.69 -25.34 -12.15
N HIS A 650 16.85 -25.40 -13.19
CA HIS A 650 16.85 -24.40 -14.26
C HIS A 650 16.15 -23.12 -13.82
N PHE A 651 16.70 -22.00 -14.28
CA PHE A 651 16.08 -20.68 -14.11
C PHE A 651 14.83 -20.56 -15.00
N ALA A 652 13.70 -20.16 -14.44
CA ALA A 652 12.42 -20.17 -15.15
C ALA A 652 12.24 -19.09 -16.24
N GLY A 653 13.09 -18.04 -16.31
CA GLY A 653 12.89 -16.93 -17.26
C GLY A 653 11.78 -15.96 -16.84
N HIS A 654 11.51 -14.87 -17.56
CA HIS A 654 10.38 -13.92 -17.32
C HIS A 654 10.40 -13.14 -15.99
N ALA A 655 11.54 -13.15 -15.30
CA ALA A 655 11.94 -12.26 -14.20
C ALA A 655 13.47 -12.18 -14.18
N GLY A 656 14.10 -11.50 -13.22
CA GLY A 656 15.56 -11.61 -13.04
C GLY A 656 15.93 -12.95 -12.38
N ASN A 657 17.06 -13.55 -12.75
CA ASN A 657 17.63 -14.68 -12.00
C ASN A 657 18.23 -14.16 -10.69
N GLN A 658 17.41 -14.15 -9.64
CA GLN A 658 17.74 -13.54 -8.36
C GLN A 658 17.86 -14.59 -7.27
N ARG A 659 18.83 -14.43 -6.38
CA ARG A 659 19.08 -15.33 -5.25
C ARG A 659 19.07 -14.56 -3.94
N ARG A 660 18.39 -15.11 -2.94
CA ARG A 660 18.35 -14.55 -1.58
C ARG A 660 19.56 -14.97 -0.74
N PHE A 661 20.02 -16.20 -0.97
CA PHE A 661 21.05 -16.89 -0.19
C PHE A 661 22.15 -17.45 -1.09
N GLY A 662 23.26 -17.84 -0.48
CA GLY A 662 24.44 -18.37 -1.17
C GLY A 662 25.46 -17.28 -1.52
N ALA A 663 26.57 -17.70 -2.14
CA ALA A 663 27.62 -16.79 -2.59
C ALA A 663 27.12 -15.79 -3.64
N GLU A 664 26.18 -16.23 -4.48
CA GLU A 664 25.59 -15.43 -5.55
C GLU A 664 24.34 -14.64 -5.14
N ALA A 665 24.14 -14.39 -3.84
CA ALA A 665 22.98 -13.63 -3.39
C ALA A 665 23.02 -12.19 -3.91
N ASP A 666 21.89 -11.68 -4.42
CA ASP A 666 21.81 -10.35 -5.04
C ASP A 666 22.33 -9.22 -4.16
N TRP A 667 21.96 -9.23 -2.88
CA TRP A 667 22.34 -8.18 -1.93
C TRP A 667 23.84 -8.19 -1.61
N ARG A 668 24.54 -9.29 -1.90
CA ARG A 668 26.00 -9.38 -1.83
C ARG A 668 26.60 -8.81 -3.09
N LEU A 669 26.26 -9.40 -4.24
CA LEU A 669 26.89 -9.08 -5.52
C LEU A 669 26.52 -7.71 -6.08
N ARG A 670 25.31 -7.23 -5.77
CA ARG A 670 24.73 -5.98 -6.28
C ARG A 670 24.06 -5.22 -5.14
N PRO A 671 24.84 -4.74 -4.16
CA PRO A 671 24.33 -3.91 -3.07
C PRO A 671 23.86 -2.55 -3.60
N VAL A 672 23.19 -1.76 -2.75
CA VAL A 672 22.86 -0.37 -3.09
C VAL A 672 24.08 0.50 -2.81
N LEU A 673 24.57 1.13 -3.88
CA LEU A 673 25.70 2.04 -3.93
C LEU A 673 25.22 3.47 -4.17
N ARG A 674 25.97 4.45 -3.66
CA ARG A 674 25.60 5.86 -3.71
C ARG A 674 26.00 6.54 -5.02
N ASP A 675 26.98 6.00 -5.73
CA ASP A 675 27.47 6.50 -7.02
C ASP A 675 26.86 5.79 -8.25
N VAL A 676 26.07 4.73 -8.04
CA VAL A 676 25.44 3.96 -9.13
C VAL A 676 23.94 4.21 -9.19
N ASP A 677 23.44 4.35 -10.41
CA ASP A 677 22.01 4.46 -10.64
C ASP A 677 21.28 3.14 -10.38
N HIS A 678 20.28 3.18 -9.51
CA HIS A 678 19.49 2.00 -9.17
C HIS A 678 18.04 2.14 -9.67
N ARG A 679 17.68 1.29 -10.65
CA ARG A 679 16.28 1.08 -11.07
C ARG A 679 15.53 0.27 -10.04
#